data_AF-A0A960TPS8-F1
#
_entry.id   AF-A0A960TPS8-F1
#
_cell.length_a   1.000
_cell.length_b   1.000
_cell.length_c   1.000
_cell.angle_alpha   90.00
_cell.angle_beta   90.00
_cell.angle_gamma   90.00
#
_symmetry.space_group_name_H-M   'P 1'
#
loop_
_entity.id
_entity.type
_entity.pdbx_description
1 polymer ?
#
loop_
_entity_poly.entity_id
_entity_poly.type
_entity_poly.pdbx_seq_one_letter_code
_entity_poly.pdbx_strand_id
1 'polypeptide(L)'
;MRISILLYFILSYFFQIRADGSNSNLIYLGPFLPYQSKEEISNRDLIRETLQRELISKGFEVKSVSDSNPENLKKARENNAKFYLTGFYNRKSNGNILIYGHVYNPDKGIIIDALNISDSMGDVTGVVLPPEEIRTEDSEIIAKFSKKFSLKVKFNSKRKENSENIDEFVNATSIGKDLSLPVVAVDTKSSDDVFKLLQATEIVTASRTKESLIDVPATTMIVTEQDFKNRGYTSIEDIFRDLPGFDFIGLGGADPNVLYQRGYRTPYTSRTLMMIDGIIQNDLWTQVATFDRTYPISAIKRIEIIYGPASAVYGPNAFQGMINIITKTAKDNGGKSFSGRSSFMYGTGPNWTVDGGATSQIGDFGIAVAARTTQGEDENNNVKGKGFHSPYYLRNPNIWGPALYYGDMGKPYGTYHDSVNDWGTILSGTYKTLKVGANISNKDESYGGHYPGDKSQVNSYWSKRLVNVYLENTVDITSKLTFYSMLTFRDTSTYGTWAEADGYSLSKPSYVSLTRWQNANSSILTYQNFEYRVNDNLKVLGGLKYESKKLTKYYDIPGYWWGSTYFSSVDYLNPNVNKGIDKDPLFPNGGYSVYLSTDPIMLRGPSPRKKMPDENTIGTNDRGGFLLTIIDWGKFRFSPGIRYDENSIYGRAMNPRITGIYKIRPQTAVKLLYGEAFNEPPPLLLYGGFSGRVSDQNLKPEKEKSTELILMNQGKQISNEASFYYSRYENVIKESAQNAGRRRIYGIEYKFRWNFNNFISNSSPISFYTYYTYTAALSDIYYDHNLGEWKEGVTPLGNYEFLLQGDKVSGPFGSYHNGLASMIPRQRKYTNLGDIPPHKINIGINLPIKEDFIINLRGNYVSGRELYSRNVLSNTDPLPDTDTETVLRRIVQHEDRKLSPYIVFDTGFTFNFKEYGYFTLKILNLFNEYYVHPGVGNANGGTYYYNRSGGYDSSLLPQPGRSYMFNLTLTF
;
A
#
# COMPACT_ATOMS: atom_id res chain seq x y z
N MET A 1 -21.19 -26.86 -25.30
CA MET A 1 -20.62 -28.21 -25.33
C MET A 1 -20.27 -28.63 -23.91
N ARG A 2 -21.06 -29.58 -23.39
CA ARG A 2 -20.94 -30.40 -22.16
C ARG A 2 -20.04 -29.92 -21.00
N ILE A 3 -20.73 -29.40 -19.98
CA ILE A 3 -20.38 -29.46 -18.55
C ILE A 3 -20.31 -30.94 -18.14
N SER A 4 -19.14 -31.58 -18.20
CA SER A 4 -18.96 -32.96 -17.73
C SER A 4 -17.55 -33.32 -17.26
N ILE A 5 -16.67 -32.36 -16.97
CA ILE A 5 -15.32 -32.64 -16.40
C ILE A 5 -15.27 -32.34 -14.89
N LEU A 6 -16.26 -31.64 -14.33
CA LEU A 6 -16.28 -31.25 -12.92
C LEU A 6 -16.70 -32.39 -11.95
N LEU A 7 -17.23 -33.51 -12.46
CA LEU A 7 -17.66 -34.64 -11.61
C LEU A 7 -16.65 -35.79 -11.50
N TYR A 8 -15.58 -35.81 -12.29
CA TYR A 8 -14.57 -36.89 -12.25
C TYR A 8 -13.42 -36.60 -11.27
N PHE A 9 -13.22 -35.33 -10.89
CA PHE A 9 -12.23 -34.92 -9.89
C PHE A 9 -12.75 -35.00 -8.44
N ILE A 10 -14.06 -35.11 -8.24
CA ILE A 10 -14.68 -35.14 -6.90
C ILE A 10 -14.80 -36.59 -6.35
N LEU A 11 -14.63 -37.61 -7.21
CA LEU A 11 -14.80 -39.02 -6.82
C LEU A 11 -13.49 -39.83 -6.73
N SER A 12 -12.33 -39.23 -7.00
CA SER A 12 -11.02 -39.88 -6.91
C SER A 12 -10.18 -39.49 -5.67
N TYR A 13 -10.74 -38.69 -4.75
CA TYR A 13 -10.04 -38.26 -3.52
C TYR A 13 -10.61 -38.85 -2.22
N PHE A 14 -11.58 -39.78 -2.30
CA PHE A 14 -12.21 -40.39 -1.13
C PHE A 14 -11.64 -41.76 -0.71
N PHE A 15 -10.52 -42.20 -1.28
CA PHE A 15 -9.83 -43.41 -0.81
C PHE A 15 -8.37 -43.13 -0.40
N GLN A 16 -8.13 -43.35 0.90
CA GLN A 16 -6.83 -43.48 1.60
C GLN A 16 -6.04 -42.16 1.74
N ILE A 17 -5.60 -41.72 2.93
CA ILE A 17 -4.79 -42.44 3.92
C ILE A 17 -5.09 -41.94 5.36
N ARG A 18 -5.29 -42.90 6.28
CA ARG A 18 -5.11 -42.76 7.74
C ARG A 18 -3.61 -42.72 8.06
N ALA A 19 -3.19 -41.85 8.97
CA ALA A 19 -2.15 -42.13 9.96
C ALA A 19 -2.13 -41.02 11.04
N ASP A 20 -2.79 -41.25 12.18
CA ASP A 20 -2.34 -40.64 13.43
C ASP A 20 -2.17 -41.79 14.43
N GLY A 21 -0.92 -42.14 14.67
CA GLY A 21 -0.50 -43.29 15.44
C GLY A 21 -0.04 -42.87 16.83
N SER A 22 -0.94 -42.88 17.79
CA SER A 22 -0.62 -43.34 19.15
C SER A 22 -1.92 -43.74 19.87
N ASN A 23 -2.20 -45.04 19.95
CA ASN A 23 -3.28 -45.62 20.76
C ASN A 23 -2.90 -45.75 22.26
N SER A 24 -1.81 -45.14 22.70
CA SER A 24 -1.33 -45.25 24.07
C SER A 24 -2.17 -44.42 25.03
N ASN A 25 -2.65 -45.03 26.11
CA ASN A 25 -3.26 -44.36 27.27
C ASN A 25 -2.27 -44.18 28.43
N LEU A 26 -0.98 -44.43 28.19
CA LEU A 26 0.08 -44.32 29.20
C LEU A 26 0.47 -42.85 29.42
N ILE A 27 0.50 -42.42 30.67
CA ILE A 27 0.98 -41.12 31.12
C ILE A 27 2.18 -41.34 32.04
N TYR A 28 3.26 -40.60 31.80
CA TYR A 28 4.35 -40.53 32.76
C TYR A 28 4.14 -39.32 33.68
N LEU A 29 4.23 -39.54 35.00
CA LEU A 29 4.07 -38.51 36.02
C LEU A 29 5.42 -38.31 36.74
N GLY A 30 6.09 -37.20 36.44
CA GLY A 30 7.28 -36.75 37.15
C GLY A 30 6.97 -36.04 38.46
N PRO A 31 8.00 -35.65 39.23
CA PRO A 31 7.81 -35.00 40.52
C PRO A 31 7.23 -33.59 40.35
N PHE A 32 6.46 -33.17 41.35
CA PHE A 32 6.11 -31.76 41.56
C PHE A 32 7.09 -31.20 42.59
N LEU A 33 7.91 -30.22 42.23
CA LEU A 33 9.02 -29.77 43.07
C LEU A 33 8.66 -28.51 43.89
N PRO A 34 9.15 -28.36 45.13
CA PRO A 34 8.97 -27.14 45.90
C PRO A 34 9.71 -25.96 45.25
N TYR A 35 9.08 -24.80 45.16
CA TYR A 35 9.65 -23.56 44.66
C TYR A 35 10.01 -22.65 45.84
N GLN A 36 11.32 -22.47 46.09
CA GLN A 36 11.90 -21.62 47.15
C GLN A 36 11.54 -21.98 48.62
N SER A 37 10.60 -22.88 48.89
CA SER A 37 10.32 -23.41 50.23
C SER A 37 11.21 -24.62 50.58
N LYS A 38 11.42 -24.90 51.88
CA LYS A 38 12.02 -26.18 52.30
C LYS A 38 11.13 -27.33 51.80
N GLU A 39 11.75 -28.41 51.34
CA GLU A 39 11.04 -29.57 50.78
C GLU A 39 10.21 -30.28 51.86
N GLU A 40 8.90 -30.03 51.86
CA GLU A 40 7.94 -30.82 52.64
C GLU A 40 7.55 -32.06 51.81
N ILE A 41 8.22 -33.18 52.09
CA ILE A 41 8.00 -34.48 51.42
C ILE A 41 6.51 -34.87 51.38
N SER A 42 5.77 -34.55 52.45
CA SER A 42 4.33 -34.81 52.57
C SER A 42 3.50 -34.20 51.42
N ASN A 43 3.77 -32.94 51.05
CA ASN A 43 3.00 -32.23 50.02
C ASN A 43 3.34 -32.71 48.61
N ARG A 44 4.61 -33.04 48.35
CA ARG A 44 5.05 -33.64 47.09
C ARG A 44 4.38 -34.99 46.83
N ASP A 45 4.39 -35.86 47.83
CA ASP A 45 3.83 -37.20 47.71
C ASP A 45 2.29 -37.14 47.60
N LEU A 46 1.65 -36.24 48.35
CA LEU A 46 0.20 -36.03 48.28
C LEU A 46 -0.28 -35.52 46.91
N ILE A 47 0.44 -34.58 46.28
CA ILE A 47 0.14 -34.11 44.91
C ILE A 47 0.23 -35.28 43.92
N ARG A 48 1.32 -36.04 43.98
CA ARG A 48 1.56 -37.16 43.08
C ARG A 48 0.47 -38.23 43.23
N GLU A 49 0.20 -38.67 44.45
CA GLU A 49 -0.78 -39.73 44.73
C GLU A 49 -2.20 -39.33 44.34
N THR A 50 -2.59 -38.09 44.62
CA THR A 50 -3.92 -37.58 44.30
C THR A 50 -4.10 -37.42 42.80
N LEU A 51 -3.09 -36.90 42.09
CA LEU A 51 -3.14 -36.77 40.64
C LEU A 51 -3.11 -38.12 39.93
N GLN A 52 -2.28 -39.04 40.41
CA GLN A 52 -2.23 -40.42 39.91
C GLN A 52 -3.59 -41.11 40.04
N ARG A 53 -4.23 -40.99 41.22
CA ARG A 53 -5.58 -41.54 41.46
C ARG A 53 -6.62 -40.95 40.50
N GLU A 54 -6.60 -39.63 40.30
CA GLU A 54 -7.54 -38.95 39.41
C GLU A 54 -7.34 -39.38 37.95
N LEU A 55 -6.10 -39.44 37.45
CA LEU A 55 -5.80 -39.87 36.09
C LEU A 55 -6.19 -41.34 35.84
N ILE A 56 -5.92 -42.23 36.79
CA ILE A 56 -6.35 -43.64 36.72
C ILE A 56 -7.88 -43.72 36.67
N SER A 57 -8.60 -42.93 37.47
CA SER A 57 -10.07 -42.89 37.45
C SER A 57 -10.64 -42.43 36.10
N LYS A 58 -9.86 -41.71 35.29
CA LYS A 58 -10.24 -41.23 33.95
C LYS A 58 -9.89 -42.21 32.82
N GLY A 59 -9.27 -43.35 33.13
CA GLY A 59 -8.93 -44.41 32.17
C GLY A 59 -7.50 -44.35 31.63
N PHE A 60 -6.60 -43.60 32.28
CA PHE A 60 -5.18 -43.57 31.92
C PHE A 60 -4.38 -44.62 32.70
N GLU A 61 -3.36 -45.19 32.07
CA GLU A 61 -2.30 -45.91 32.76
C GLU A 61 -1.25 -44.89 33.22
N VAL A 62 -0.82 -44.90 34.49
CA VAL A 62 0.11 -43.88 35.01
C VAL A 62 1.37 -44.55 35.56
N LYS A 63 2.54 -44.15 35.03
CA LYS A 63 3.86 -44.49 35.59
C LYS A 63 4.47 -43.27 36.25
N SER A 64 4.75 -43.37 37.54
CA SER A 64 5.34 -42.28 38.31
C SER A 64 6.86 -42.41 38.38
N VAL A 65 7.58 -41.30 38.28
CA VAL A 65 9.04 -41.20 38.46
C VAL A 65 9.33 -40.26 39.62
N SER A 66 10.21 -40.68 40.52
CA SER A 66 10.49 -39.95 41.77
C SER A 66 11.59 -38.90 41.64
N ASP A 67 12.43 -38.97 40.61
CA ASP A 67 13.53 -38.05 40.37
C ASP A 67 13.18 -36.98 39.32
N SER A 68 13.80 -35.81 39.42
CA SER A 68 13.63 -34.70 38.46
C SER A 68 14.57 -34.83 37.25
N ASN A 69 15.01 -36.05 36.94
CA ASN A 69 16.02 -36.30 35.93
C ASN A 69 15.53 -35.90 34.53
N PRO A 70 16.27 -35.08 33.76
CA PRO A 70 15.93 -34.72 32.38
C PRO A 70 15.68 -35.92 31.45
N GLU A 71 16.31 -37.06 31.72
CA GLU A 71 16.11 -38.31 30.97
C GLU A 71 14.68 -38.88 31.10
N ASN A 72 13.87 -38.40 32.05
CA ASN A 72 12.51 -38.90 32.24
C ASN A 72 11.57 -38.57 31.07
N LEU A 73 11.81 -37.46 30.38
CA LEU A 73 11.08 -37.13 29.14
C LEU A 73 11.44 -38.10 28.01
N LYS A 74 12.72 -38.49 27.93
CA LYS A 74 13.21 -39.49 26.96
C LYS A 74 12.66 -40.88 27.28
N LYS A 75 12.65 -41.29 28.56
CA LYS A 75 12.01 -42.55 29.00
C LYS A 75 10.52 -42.57 28.68
N ALA A 76 9.81 -41.45 28.87
CA ALA A 76 8.40 -41.33 28.52
C ALA A 76 8.19 -41.54 27.00
N ARG A 77 9.06 -40.96 26.17
CA ARG A 77 9.06 -41.17 24.71
C ARG A 77 9.35 -42.62 24.33
N GLU A 78 10.40 -43.23 24.91
CA GLU A 78 10.79 -44.62 24.65
C GLU A 78 9.68 -45.63 25.03
N ASN A 79 8.86 -45.28 26.02
CA ASN A 79 7.71 -46.08 26.45
C ASN A 79 6.41 -45.72 25.70
N ASN A 80 6.48 -44.93 24.62
CA ASN A 80 5.32 -44.44 23.88
C ASN A 80 4.24 -43.81 24.79
N ALA A 81 4.66 -43.06 25.82
CA ALA A 81 3.73 -42.36 26.67
C ALA A 81 3.02 -41.25 25.90
N LYS A 82 1.72 -41.11 26.13
CA LYS A 82 0.88 -40.07 25.55
C LYS A 82 1.31 -38.68 26.01
N PHE A 83 1.59 -38.54 27.31
CA PHE A 83 2.01 -37.28 27.95
C PHE A 83 3.05 -37.53 29.04
N TYR A 84 3.92 -36.55 29.25
CA TYR A 84 4.75 -36.43 30.46
C TYR A 84 4.26 -35.25 31.29
N LEU A 85 3.92 -35.49 32.56
CA LEU A 85 3.34 -34.52 33.47
C LEU A 85 4.32 -34.21 34.59
N THR A 86 4.56 -32.95 34.91
CA THR A 86 5.42 -32.54 36.04
C THR A 86 5.06 -31.10 36.44
N GLY A 87 5.62 -30.57 37.51
CA GLY A 87 5.23 -29.26 38.00
C GLY A 87 6.02 -28.75 39.18
N PHE A 88 5.53 -27.66 39.77
CA PHE A 88 6.10 -27.04 40.96
C PHE A 88 5.00 -26.67 41.95
N TYR A 89 5.35 -26.51 43.22
CA TYR A 89 4.45 -25.97 44.23
C TYR A 89 5.18 -24.99 45.15
N ASN A 90 4.49 -23.96 45.64
CA ASN A 90 5.06 -22.99 46.58
C ASN A 90 4.09 -22.72 47.73
N ARG A 91 4.60 -22.76 48.97
CA ARG A 91 3.83 -22.35 50.14
C ARG A 91 4.04 -20.86 50.40
N LYS A 92 2.97 -20.07 50.31
CA LYS A 92 2.99 -18.64 50.60
C LYS A 92 3.07 -18.41 52.12
N SER A 93 3.55 -17.22 52.50
CA SER A 93 3.63 -16.78 53.91
C SER A 93 2.29 -16.75 54.64
N ASN A 94 1.17 -16.70 53.91
CA ASN A 94 -0.19 -16.73 54.45
C ASN A 94 -0.72 -18.16 54.71
N GLY A 95 0.09 -19.20 54.48
CA GLY A 95 -0.26 -20.60 54.72
C GLY A 95 -0.70 -21.38 53.46
N ASN A 96 -1.12 -20.69 52.40
CA ASN A 96 -1.73 -21.30 51.23
C ASN A 96 -0.69 -21.91 50.27
N ILE A 97 -1.02 -23.04 49.64
CA ILE A 97 -0.20 -23.70 48.63
C ILE A 97 -0.60 -23.28 47.21
N LEU A 98 0.37 -22.83 46.42
CA LEU A 98 0.24 -22.65 44.97
C LEU A 98 0.74 -23.92 44.27
N ILE A 99 -0.01 -24.47 43.31
CA ILE A 99 0.39 -25.67 42.56
C ILE A 99 0.32 -25.39 41.07
N TYR A 100 1.41 -25.73 40.37
CA TYR A 100 1.61 -25.53 38.94
C TYR A 100 1.92 -26.87 38.29
N GLY A 101 1.12 -27.28 37.30
CA GLY A 101 1.34 -28.48 36.50
C GLY A 101 1.55 -28.18 35.02
N HIS A 102 2.46 -28.90 34.40
CA HIS A 102 2.80 -28.84 32.98
C HIS A 102 2.53 -30.18 32.30
N VAL A 103 2.04 -30.12 31.06
CA VAL A 103 1.82 -31.27 30.19
C VAL A 103 2.80 -31.17 29.02
N TYR A 104 3.69 -32.14 28.89
CA TYR A 104 4.66 -32.23 27.79
C TYR A 104 4.21 -33.27 26.77
N ASN A 105 4.53 -33.00 25.49
CA ASN A 105 4.52 -34.00 24.43
C ASN A 105 5.90 -34.70 24.39
N PRO A 106 5.98 -36.00 24.76
CA PRO A 106 7.27 -36.71 24.83
C PRO A 106 7.97 -36.83 23.47
N ASP A 107 7.22 -36.88 22.35
CA ASP A 107 7.79 -36.99 21.00
C ASP A 107 8.51 -35.70 20.58
N LYS A 108 7.88 -34.56 20.87
CA LYS A 108 8.32 -33.23 20.45
C LYS A 108 9.22 -32.53 21.46
N GLY A 109 9.19 -32.95 22.73
CA GLY A 109 9.96 -32.33 23.80
C GLY A 109 9.47 -30.94 24.23
N ILE A 110 8.23 -30.57 23.87
CA ILE A 110 7.64 -29.25 24.15
C ILE A 110 6.48 -29.35 25.15
N ILE A 111 6.23 -28.26 25.89
CA ILE A 111 5.02 -28.09 26.70
C ILE A 111 3.84 -27.82 25.77
N ILE A 112 2.73 -28.51 25.98
CA ILE A 112 1.50 -28.36 25.19
C ILE A 112 0.32 -27.85 26.02
N ASP A 113 0.40 -27.89 27.35
CA ASP A 113 -0.60 -27.32 28.25
C ASP A 113 0.00 -27.05 29.64
N ALA A 114 -0.59 -26.11 30.39
CA ALA A 114 -0.24 -25.78 31.76
C ALA A 114 -1.51 -25.47 32.59
N LEU A 115 -1.43 -25.72 33.89
CA LEU A 115 -2.48 -25.36 34.85
C LEU A 115 -1.85 -24.83 36.13
N ASN A 116 -2.33 -23.68 36.58
CA ASN A 116 -2.07 -23.14 37.91
C ASN A 116 -3.39 -23.08 38.69
N ILE A 117 -3.36 -23.47 39.95
CA ILE A 117 -4.42 -23.10 40.91
C ILE A 117 -3.78 -22.25 41.99
N SER A 118 -4.24 -21.00 42.05
CA SER A 118 -3.99 -20.10 43.17
C SER A 118 -5.24 -19.95 44.02
N ASP A 119 -5.04 -19.78 45.31
CA ASP A 119 -6.11 -19.42 46.25
C ASP A 119 -6.57 -17.96 46.15
N SER A 120 -5.95 -17.16 45.26
CA SER A 120 -6.46 -15.84 44.92
C SER A 120 -7.43 -15.98 43.75
N MET A 121 -8.73 -15.79 44.02
CA MET A 121 -9.71 -15.48 42.98
C MET A 121 -9.36 -14.14 42.33
N GLY A 122 -8.56 -14.20 41.29
CA GLY A 122 -8.43 -13.17 40.26
C GLY A 122 -8.44 -13.87 38.92
N ASP A 123 -9.52 -13.67 38.17
CA ASP A 123 -9.66 -13.95 36.75
C ASP A 123 -9.49 -15.40 36.27
N VAL A 124 -10.47 -16.25 36.61
CA VAL A 124 -10.85 -17.37 35.74
C VAL A 124 -12.33 -17.23 35.43
N THR A 125 -12.66 -16.85 34.19
CA THR A 125 -14.02 -16.89 33.66
C THR A 125 -14.49 -18.35 33.58
N GLY A 126 -15.19 -18.81 34.62
CA GLY A 126 -15.87 -20.09 34.66
C GLY A 126 -15.80 -20.78 36.03
N VAL A 127 -16.92 -20.74 36.75
CA VAL A 127 -17.21 -21.28 38.10
C VAL A 127 -16.83 -20.35 39.26
N VAL A 128 -17.82 -19.58 39.72
CA VAL A 128 -17.81 -18.80 40.97
C VAL A 128 -17.94 -19.79 42.14
N LEU A 129 -17.07 -19.69 43.15
CA LEU A 129 -17.25 -20.40 44.43
C LEU A 129 -17.72 -19.42 45.51
N PRO A 130 -18.50 -19.89 46.49
CA PRO A 130 -18.95 -19.06 47.60
C PRO A 130 -17.75 -18.50 48.40
N PRO A 131 -17.79 -17.23 48.83
CA PRO A 131 -16.70 -16.60 49.62
C PRO A 131 -16.35 -17.31 50.94
N GLU A 132 -17.21 -18.22 51.39
CA GLU A 132 -17.12 -18.90 52.70
C GLU A 132 -16.18 -20.12 52.67
N GLU A 133 -15.72 -20.56 51.50
CA GLU A 133 -14.75 -21.67 51.33
C GLU A 133 -13.27 -21.23 51.49
N ILE A 134 -13.01 -19.96 51.85
CA ILE A 134 -11.66 -19.39 51.93
C ILE A 134 -11.06 -19.66 53.33
N ARG A 135 -10.67 -20.92 53.54
CA ARG A 135 -9.58 -21.44 54.40
C ARG A 135 -9.71 -22.97 54.45
N THR A 136 -9.39 -23.62 53.34
CA THR A 136 -9.43 -25.09 53.20
C THR A 136 -8.02 -25.67 53.37
N GLU A 137 -7.93 -26.87 53.94
CA GLU A 137 -6.64 -27.56 54.21
C GLU A 137 -5.90 -27.91 52.90
N ASP A 138 -4.57 -28.03 52.94
CA ASP A 138 -3.71 -28.30 51.77
C ASP A 138 -4.20 -29.51 50.94
N SER A 139 -4.77 -30.51 51.60
CA SER A 139 -5.31 -31.73 50.99
C SER A 139 -6.49 -31.47 50.03
N GLU A 140 -7.34 -30.48 50.32
CA GLU A 140 -8.50 -30.14 49.49
C GLU A 140 -8.11 -29.36 48.23
N ILE A 141 -7.15 -28.44 48.36
CA ILE A 141 -6.58 -27.68 47.24
C ILE A 141 -5.90 -28.65 46.26
N ILE A 142 -5.10 -29.60 46.77
CA ILE A 142 -4.43 -30.64 45.98
C ILE A 142 -5.45 -31.54 45.26
N ALA A 143 -6.54 -31.92 45.92
CA ALA A 143 -7.61 -32.71 45.32
C ALA A 143 -8.32 -31.97 44.17
N LYS A 144 -8.60 -30.67 44.36
CA LYS A 144 -9.22 -29.82 43.34
C LYS A 144 -8.30 -29.60 42.14
N PHE A 145 -7.01 -29.37 42.38
CA PHE A 145 -5.98 -29.32 41.34
C PHE A 145 -5.95 -30.61 40.53
N SER A 146 -5.86 -31.75 41.20
CA SER A 146 -5.77 -33.07 40.57
C SER A 146 -6.98 -33.38 39.67
N LYS A 147 -8.19 -33.02 40.12
CA LYS A 147 -9.43 -33.16 39.32
C LYS A 147 -9.42 -32.28 38.08
N LYS A 148 -9.08 -30.99 38.20
CA LYS A 148 -9.04 -30.07 37.06
C LYS A 148 -7.93 -30.44 36.08
N PHE A 149 -6.75 -30.79 36.58
CA PHE A 149 -5.60 -31.16 35.77
C PHE A 149 -5.86 -32.44 34.97
N SER A 150 -6.38 -33.49 35.60
CA SER A 150 -6.73 -34.74 34.92
C SER A 150 -7.85 -34.55 33.88
N LEU A 151 -8.84 -33.71 34.17
CA LEU A 151 -9.92 -33.36 33.24
C LEU A 151 -9.37 -32.64 31.99
N LYS A 152 -8.45 -31.69 32.19
CA LYS A 152 -7.82 -30.94 31.09
C LYS A 152 -7.00 -31.87 30.19
N VAL A 153 -6.20 -32.76 30.78
CA VAL A 153 -5.46 -33.81 30.07
C VAL A 153 -6.40 -34.74 29.27
N LYS A 154 -7.58 -35.06 29.80
CA LYS A 154 -8.57 -35.91 29.11
C LYS A 154 -9.20 -35.23 27.89
N PHE A 155 -9.62 -33.96 28.02
CA PHE A 155 -10.32 -33.25 26.95
C PHE A 155 -9.39 -32.64 25.90
N ASN A 156 -8.14 -32.33 26.26
CA ASN A 156 -7.12 -31.86 25.33
C ASN A 156 -6.46 -33.02 24.55
N SER A 157 -7.29 -33.92 24.00
CA SER A 157 -6.85 -35.16 23.32
C SER A 157 -6.32 -34.93 21.89
N LYS A 158 -6.57 -33.77 21.30
CA LYS A 158 -5.99 -33.33 20.02
C LYS A 158 -4.93 -32.28 20.33
N ARG A 159 -3.66 -32.60 20.06
CA ARG A 159 -2.45 -31.79 20.30
C ARG A 159 -2.57 -30.34 19.76
N LYS A 160 -3.28 -29.45 20.45
CA LYS A 160 -3.24 -28.00 20.19
C LYS A 160 -2.18 -27.41 21.10
N GLU A 161 -1.08 -26.97 20.51
CA GLU A 161 -0.10 -26.10 21.18
C GLU A 161 -0.81 -24.79 21.49
N ASN A 162 -1.25 -24.62 22.74
CA ASN A 162 -1.92 -23.40 23.19
C ASN A 162 -0.84 -22.43 23.71
N SER A 163 -0.13 -21.78 22.79
CA SER A 163 0.94 -20.81 23.12
C SER A 163 0.42 -19.61 23.91
N GLU A 164 -0.85 -19.22 23.72
CA GLU A 164 -1.50 -18.13 24.45
C GLU A 164 -1.59 -18.39 25.97
N ASN A 165 -1.74 -19.65 26.40
CA ASN A 165 -1.74 -20.03 27.82
C ASN A 165 -0.34 -20.12 28.45
N ILE A 166 0.74 -20.02 27.68
CA ILE A 166 2.10 -20.14 28.22
C ILE A 166 2.65 -18.74 28.55
N ASP A 167 2.53 -17.81 27.60
CA ASP A 167 3.04 -16.44 27.78
C ASP A 167 2.21 -15.61 28.76
N GLU A 168 0.89 -15.82 28.81
CA GLU A 168 0.02 -15.16 29.78
C GLU A 168 0.30 -15.66 31.21
N PHE A 169 0.63 -16.95 31.38
CA PHE A 169 0.76 -17.57 32.71
C PHE A 169 2.17 -17.51 33.31
N VAL A 170 3.22 -17.61 32.49
CA VAL A 170 4.62 -17.40 32.95
C VAL A 170 4.81 -15.96 33.43
N ASN A 171 4.13 -14.99 32.79
CA ASN A 171 4.24 -13.58 33.13
C ASN A 171 3.24 -13.12 34.21
N ALA A 172 2.07 -13.78 34.36
CA ALA A 172 1.08 -13.44 35.39
C ALA A 172 1.41 -13.99 36.79
N THR A 173 2.39 -14.89 36.93
CA THR A 173 2.76 -15.48 38.22
C THR A 173 4.06 -14.91 38.77
N SER A 174 4.08 -14.57 40.06
CA SER A 174 5.23 -14.00 40.79
C SER A 174 6.48 -14.89 40.77
N ILE A 175 6.32 -16.15 40.34
CA ILE A 175 7.36 -17.17 40.18
C ILE A 175 8.26 -16.91 38.95
N GLY A 176 7.77 -16.16 37.95
CA GLY A 176 8.52 -15.87 36.72
C GLY A 176 9.73 -14.94 36.88
N LYS A 177 9.93 -14.31 38.06
CA LYS A 177 11.05 -13.38 38.26
C LYS A 177 12.38 -14.04 38.63
N ASP A 178 12.37 -15.23 39.26
CA ASP A 178 13.59 -15.81 39.85
C ASP A 178 13.88 -17.27 39.45
N LEU A 179 13.16 -17.85 38.48
CA LEU A 179 13.48 -19.17 37.94
C LEU A 179 14.18 -19.07 36.58
N SER A 180 15.48 -18.75 36.59
CA SER A 180 16.38 -19.19 35.52
C SER A 180 16.59 -20.69 35.65
N LEU A 181 15.66 -21.47 35.07
CA LEU A 181 15.91 -22.90 34.85
C LEU A 181 17.25 -23.04 34.12
N PRO A 182 18.10 -24.02 34.48
CA PRO A 182 19.13 -24.46 33.56
C PRO A 182 18.38 -24.99 32.36
N VAL A 183 18.23 -24.14 31.35
CA VAL A 183 18.19 -24.55 29.96
C VAL A 183 19.39 -25.48 29.88
N VAL A 184 19.13 -26.80 29.86
CA VAL A 184 20.04 -27.78 29.24
C VAL A 184 20.61 -27.01 28.08
N ALA A 185 21.92 -26.78 28.05
CA ALA A 185 22.56 -25.99 27.02
C ALA A 185 22.16 -26.59 25.67
N VAL A 186 21.03 -26.10 25.15
CA VAL A 186 20.59 -26.27 23.79
C VAL A 186 21.64 -25.45 23.11
N ASP A 187 22.51 -26.19 22.43
CA ASP A 187 23.46 -25.74 21.46
C ASP A 187 23.06 -24.34 20.96
N THR A 188 23.97 -23.38 21.14
CA THR A 188 23.85 -21.90 21.09
C THR A 188 23.24 -21.29 19.81
N LYS A 189 22.46 -22.05 19.05
CA LYS A 189 21.67 -21.69 17.88
C LYS A 189 20.25 -21.19 18.20
N SER A 190 19.74 -21.29 19.43
CA SER A 190 18.33 -20.92 19.72
C SER A 190 18.10 -19.45 20.13
N SER A 191 19.16 -18.68 20.40
CA SER A 191 19.03 -17.22 20.53
C SER A 191 18.57 -16.61 19.20
N ASP A 192 19.00 -17.18 18.07
CA ASP A 192 18.51 -16.77 16.75
C ASP A 192 17.00 -17.02 16.58
N ASP A 193 16.41 -18.04 17.20
CA ASP A 193 14.98 -18.38 17.01
C ASP A 193 14.05 -17.51 17.86
N VAL A 194 14.45 -17.18 19.09
CA VAL A 194 13.72 -16.18 19.92
C VAL A 194 13.85 -14.79 19.29
N PHE A 195 15.03 -14.44 18.76
CA PHE A 195 15.20 -13.19 18.01
C PHE A 195 14.47 -13.18 16.66
N LYS A 196 14.32 -14.32 15.95
CA LYS A 196 13.46 -14.43 14.75
C LYS A 196 11.98 -14.18 15.06
N LEU A 197 11.48 -14.69 16.18
CA LEU A 197 10.11 -14.43 16.66
C LEU A 197 9.88 -12.94 16.98
N LEU A 198 10.91 -12.26 17.47
CA LEU A 198 10.88 -10.81 17.76
C LEU A 198 11.15 -9.92 16.53
N GLN A 199 11.63 -10.51 15.43
CA GLN A 199 11.83 -9.87 14.12
C GLN A 199 10.64 -10.01 13.17
N ALA A 200 9.61 -10.77 13.54
CA ALA A 200 8.57 -11.24 12.63
C ALA A 200 7.52 -10.17 12.30
N THR A 201 7.94 -9.02 11.74
CA THR A 201 7.08 -8.40 10.73
C THR A 201 7.34 -9.15 9.43
N GLU A 202 6.60 -10.26 9.25
CA GLU A 202 6.64 -11.06 8.04
C GLU A 202 5.97 -10.30 6.90
N ILE A 203 6.68 -10.15 5.78
CA ILE A 203 6.13 -9.62 4.54
C ILE A 203 5.67 -10.77 3.68
N VAL A 204 4.50 -10.62 3.05
CA VAL A 204 4.09 -11.50 1.96
C VAL A 204 4.74 -10.97 0.69
N THR A 205 5.91 -11.51 0.37
CA THR A 205 6.68 -11.08 -0.80
C THR A 205 6.02 -11.54 -2.10
N ALA A 206 6.70 -11.30 -3.21
CA ALA A 206 6.21 -11.56 -4.57
C ALA A 206 5.82 -13.00 -4.84
N SER A 207 6.53 -13.90 -4.21
CA SER A 207 6.30 -15.34 -4.19
C SER A 207 5.19 -15.77 -3.23
N ARG A 208 4.54 -14.82 -2.56
CA ARG A 208 3.67 -15.04 -1.41
C ARG A 208 4.33 -15.83 -0.28
N THR A 209 5.66 -15.80 -0.24
CA THR A 209 6.46 -16.33 0.86
C THR A 209 6.55 -15.30 1.96
N LYS A 210 6.31 -15.75 3.19
CA LYS A 210 6.58 -14.99 4.40
C LYS A 210 8.09 -14.87 4.57
N GLU A 211 8.59 -13.64 4.51
CA GLU A 211 10.00 -13.35 4.75
C GLU A 211 10.16 -12.26 5.81
N SER A 212 11.19 -12.40 6.64
CA SER A 212 11.58 -11.34 7.57
C SER A 212 12.08 -10.11 6.80
N LEU A 213 11.85 -8.92 7.34
CA LEU A 213 12.35 -7.66 6.77
C LEU A 213 13.86 -7.68 6.47
N ILE A 214 14.67 -8.36 7.29
CA ILE A 214 16.12 -8.46 7.07
C ILE A 214 16.47 -9.29 5.83
N ASP A 215 15.56 -10.18 5.45
CA ASP A 215 15.70 -11.20 4.41
C ASP A 215 15.11 -10.75 3.07
N VAL A 216 14.20 -9.77 3.09
CA VAL A 216 13.60 -9.20 1.88
C VAL A 216 14.69 -8.49 1.06
N PRO A 217 14.84 -8.84 -0.23
CA PRO A 217 15.87 -8.28 -1.09
C PRO A 217 15.45 -6.94 -1.68
N ALA A 218 14.97 -5.98 -0.87
CA ALA A 218 14.59 -4.63 -1.31
C ALA A 218 14.43 -3.67 -0.12
N THR A 219 14.52 -2.37 -0.39
CA THR A 219 14.06 -1.34 0.56
C THR A 219 12.55 -1.47 0.69
N THR A 220 12.08 -1.62 1.93
CA THR A 220 10.67 -1.95 2.19
C THR A 220 10.10 -1.09 3.32
N MET A 221 8.82 -0.77 3.25
CA MET A 221 8.07 -0.11 4.32
C MET A 221 6.81 -0.92 4.63
N ILE A 222 6.53 -1.12 5.90
CA ILE A 222 5.29 -1.75 6.36
C ILE A 222 4.57 -0.75 7.25
N VAL A 223 3.33 -0.44 6.90
CA VAL A 223 2.45 0.39 7.72
C VAL A 223 1.38 -0.52 8.29
N THR A 224 1.41 -0.71 9.59
CA THR A 224 0.53 -1.66 10.30
C THR A 224 -0.75 -1.00 10.78
N GLU A 225 -1.73 -1.82 11.15
CA GLU A 225 -2.92 -1.37 11.86
C GLU A 225 -2.61 -0.52 13.11
N GLN A 226 -1.55 -0.87 13.85
CA GLN A 226 -1.13 -0.09 15.00
C GLN A 226 -0.61 1.29 14.59
N ASP A 227 0.08 1.40 13.45
CA ASP A 227 0.47 2.69 12.88
C ASP A 227 -0.77 3.49 12.45
N PHE A 228 -1.81 2.84 11.88
CA PHE A 228 -3.06 3.53 11.50
C PHE A 228 -3.74 4.17 12.69
N LYS A 229 -3.87 3.41 13.79
CA LYS A 229 -4.46 3.90 15.04
C LYS A 229 -3.59 5.00 15.66
N ASN A 230 -2.30 4.74 15.84
CA ASN A 230 -1.40 5.66 16.55
C ASN A 230 -1.19 6.97 15.80
N ARG A 231 -1.24 6.97 14.46
CA ARG A 231 -1.06 8.16 13.63
C ARG A 231 -2.38 8.79 13.18
N GLY A 232 -3.52 8.20 13.54
CA GLY A 232 -4.84 8.70 13.15
C GLY A 232 -5.10 8.64 11.64
N TYR A 233 -4.56 7.64 10.94
CA TYR A 233 -4.81 7.45 9.52
C TYR A 233 -6.23 6.96 9.29
N THR A 234 -6.96 7.70 8.47
CA THR A 234 -8.38 7.44 8.17
C THR A 234 -8.63 7.21 6.68
N SER A 235 -7.60 7.38 5.86
CA SER A 235 -7.63 7.16 4.43
C SER A 235 -6.25 6.73 3.94
N ILE A 236 -6.16 6.25 2.69
CA ILE A 236 -4.89 5.80 2.13
C ILE A 236 -3.98 7.01 1.82
N GLU A 237 -4.58 8.15 1.48
CA GLU A 237 -3.88 9.41 1.22
C GLU A 237 -3.05 9.87 2.43
N ASP A 238 -3.62 9.79 3.64
CA ASP A 238 -2.92 10.13 4.89
C ASP A 238 -1.61 9.33 5.04
N ILE A 239 -1.65 8.05 4.66
CA ILE A 239 -0.53 7.13 4.81
C ILE A 239 0.60 7.56 3.88
N PHE A 240 0.29 7.79 2.60
CA PHE A 240 1.31 8.10 1.59
C PHE A 240 1.91 9.50 1.70
N ARG A 241 1.17 10.47 2.26
CA ARG A 241 1.75 11.79 2.62
C ARG A 241 2.89 11.69 3.62
N ASP A 242 2.87 10.67 4.48
CA ASP A 242 3.87 10.48 5.54
C ASP A 242 5.06 9.58 5.13
N LEU A 243 5.02 8.90 3.98
CA LEU A 243 6.05 7.92 3.61
C LEU A 243 7.33 8.59 3.06
N PRO A 244 8.54 8.03 3.35
CA PRO A 244 9.77 8.43 2.68
C PRO A 244 9.72 8.12 1.19
N GLY A 245 10.46 8.87 0.36
CA GLY A 245 10.64 8.52 -1.05
C GLY A 245 9.42 8.76 -1.93
N PHE A 246 8.28 9.21 -1.38
CA PHE A 246 7.08 9.58 -2.13
C PHE A 246 6.96 11.11 -2.24
N ASP A 247 6.67 11.57 -3.44
CA ASP A 247 6.07 12.88 -3.66
C ASP A 247 4.57 12.68 -3.83
N PHE A 248 3.80 13.28 -2.94
CA PHE A 248 2.34 13.26 -2.97
C PHE A 248 1.83 14.61 -3.46
N ILE A 249 0.94 14.59 -4.43
CA ILE A 249 0.25 15.78 -4.93
C ILE A 249 -1.25 15.57 -4.80
N GLY A 250 -1.92 16.40 -4.01
CA GLY A 250 -3.37 16.50 -3.97
C GLY A 250 -3.86 17.36 -5.13
N LEU A 251 -4.52 16.73 -6.10
CA LEU A 251 -5.14 17.40 -7.25
C LEU A 251 -6.58 17.84 -6.95
N GLY A 252 -7.31 17.01 -6.19
CA GLY A 252 -8.77 17.11 -6.03
C GLY A 252 -9.54 16.61 -7.26
N GLY A 253 -10.86 16.44 -7.12
CA GLY A 253 -11.75 15.99 -8.20
C GLY A 253 -11.40 14.60 -8.75
N ALA A 254 -11.72 14.36 -10.03
CA ALA A 254 -11.76 13.07 -10.70
C ALA A 254 -10.46 12.25 -10.71
N ASP A 255 -9.33 12.85 -10.38
CA ASP A 255 -8.03 12.20 -10.18
C ASP A 255 -7.42 12.77 -8.91
N PRO A 256 -7.92 12.43 -7.71
CA PRO A 256 -7.74 13.27 -6.53
C PRO A 256 -6.29 13.36 -6.09
N ASN A 257 -5.46 12.36 -6.41
CA ASN A 257 -4.08 12.26 -5.94
C ASN A 257 -3.15 11.67 -7.01
N VAL A 258 -1.96 12.25 -7.12
CA VAL A 258 -0.84 11.69 -7.91
C VAL A 258 0.35 11.46 -6.99
N LEU A 259 0.98 10.30 -7.16
CA LEU A 259 2.15 9.89 -6.40
C LEU A 259 3.25 9.50 -7.36
N TYR A 260 4.47 9.91 -7.06
CA TYR A 260 5.65 9.39 -7.72
C TYR A 260 6.71 9.04 -6.69
N GLN A 261 7.36 7.93 -6.95
CA GLN A 261 8.36 7.33 -6.08
C GLN A 261 9.75 7.70 -6.57
N ARG A 262 10.66 8.02 -5.64
CA ARG A 262 12.07 8.28 -5.89
C ARG A 262 12.33 9.27 -7.04
N GLY A 263 11.51 10.31 -7.18
CA GLY A 263 11.71 11.36 -8.18
C GLY A 263 11.44 10.95 -9.64
N TYR A 264 10.82 9.80 -9.91
CA TYR A 264 10.35 9.50 -11.26
C TYR A 264 8.99 10.14 -11.52
N ARG A 265 9.00 11.44 -11.85
CA ARG A 265 7.78 12.22 -12.08
C ARG A 265 7.13 11.89 -13.42
N THR A 266 5.84 11.61 -13.39
CA THR A 266 4.92 11.49 -14.53
C THR A 266 3.56 12.08 -14.16
N PRO A 267 2.70 12.44 -15.14
CA PRO A 267 1.40 13.05 -14.83
C PRO A 267 0.43 12.17 -14.04
N TYR A 268 0.66 10.87 -14.03
CA TYR A 268 -0.15 9.90 -13.30
C TYR A 268 0.73 8.83 -12.66
N THR A 269 0.22 8.17 -11.62
CA THR A 269 0.89 7.07 -10.89
C THR A 269 0.84 5.74 -11.67
N SER A 270 1.34 5.72 -12.90
CA SER A 270 1.23 4.58 -13.83
C SER A 270 2.44 3.64 -13.80
N ARG A 271 3.52 3.99 -13.07
CA ARG A 271 4.76 3.21 -12.98
C ARG A 271 4.92 2.48 -11.64
N THR A 272 3.85 2.45 -10.85
CA THR A 272 3.80 1.79 -9.55
C THR A 272 2.71 0.73 -9.57
N LEU A 273 3.07 -0.50 -9.17
CA LEU A 273 2.11 -1.59 -9.07
C LEU A 273 1.34 -1.48 -7.76
N MET A 274 0.00 -1.43 -7.83
CA MET A 274 -0.87 -1.47 -6.65
C MET A 274 -1.65 -2.78 -6.61
N MET A 275 -1.71 -3.40 -5.44
CA MET A 275 -2.41 -4.65 -5.20
C MET A 275 -3.23 -4.62 -3.92
N ILE A 276 -4.29 -5.43 -3.88
CA ILE A 276 -4.99 -5.83 -2.65
C ILE A 276 -4.88 -7.34 -2.55
N ASP A 277 -4.30 -7.84 -1.45
CA ASP A 277 -4.01 -9.25 -1.24
C ASP A 277 -3.27 -9.89 -2.42
N GLY A 278 -2.36 -9.16 -3.07
CA GLY A 278 -1.64 -9.62 -4.26
C GLY A 278 -2.45 -9.63 -5.57
N ILE A 279 -3.68 -9.12 -5.57
CA ILE A 279 -4.51 -8.92 -6.77
C ILE A 279 -4.28 -7.49 -7.29
N ILE A 280 -3.87 -7.36 -8.55
CA ILE A 280 -3.56 -6.07 -9.20
C ILE A 280 -4.81 -5.17 -9.27
N GLN A 281 -4.65 -3.90 -8.90
CA GLN A 281 -5.70 -2.87 -8.90
C GLN A 281 -5.50 -1.75 -9.95
N ASN A 282 -4.34 -1.68 -10.60
CA ASN A 282 -4.11 -0.67 -11.65
C ASN A 282 -5.19 -0.73 -12.74
N ASP A 283 -5.62 0.43 -13.22
CA ASP A 283 -6.58 0.55 -14.33
C ASP A 283 -6.01 -0.06 -15.62
N LEU A 284 -6.83 -0.78 -16.39
CA LEU A 284 -6.37 -1.52 -17.56
C LEU A 284 -5.92 -0.63 -18.73
N TRP A 285 -6.44 0.59 -18.80
CA TRP A 285 -6.28 1.44 -19.98
C TRP A 285 -5.28 2.57 -19.77
N THR A 286 -5.26 3.15 -18.57
CA THR A 286 -4.30 4.18 -18.16
C THR A 286 -3.09 3.62 -17.40
N GLN A 287 -3.17 2.37 -16.90
CA GLN A 287 -2.22 1.74 -15.98
C GLN A 287 -2.07 2.44 -14.63
N VAL A 288 -2.92 3.42 -14.33
CA VAL A 288 -2.81 4.23 -13.11
C VAL A 288 -3.16 3.38 -11.88
N ALA A 289 -2.31 3.46 -10.86
CA ALA A 289 -2.66 3.09 -9.50
C ALA A 289 -3.38 4.28 -8.84
N THR A 290 -4.66 4.11 -8.53
CA THR A 290 -5.49 5.17 -7.95
C THR A 290 -5.48 5.11 -6.43
N PHE A 291 -5.13 6.24 -5.80
CA PHE A 291 -5.15 6.43 -4.35
C PHE A 291 -6.33 7.35 -4.04
N ASP A 292 -7.46 6.75 -3.68
CA ASP A 292 -8.71 7.44 -3.47
C ASP A 292 -9.43 6.94 -2.20
N ARG A 293 -10.68 7.37 -2.03
CA ARG A 293 -11.48 7.18 -0.82
C ARG A 293 -12.30 5.89 -0.85
N THR A 294 -12.11 5.01 -1.83
CA THR A 294 -12.90 3.78 -1.99
C THR A 294 -12.39 2.62 -1.12
N TYR A 295 -11.19 2.70 -0.54
CA TYR A 295 -10.57 1.60 0.20
C TYR A 295 -11.00 1.53 1.69
N PRO A 296 -11.60 0.42 2.16
CA PRO A 296 -12.04 0.28 3.57
C PRO A 296 -10.88 0.10 4.56
N ILE A 297 -10.40 1.21 5.16
CA ILE A 297 -9.27 1.22 6.12
C ILE A 297 -9.50 0.28 7.30
N SER A 298 -10.73 0.16 7.81
CA SER A 298 -11.08 -0.70 8.95
C SER A 298 -10.78 -2.19 8.72
N ALA A 299 -10.73 -2.63 7.46
CA ALA A 299 -10.46 -4.01 7.08
C ALA A 299 -8.99 -4.27 6.68
N ILE A 300 -8.16 -3.22 6.62
CA ILE A 300 -6.75 -3.36 6.26
C ILE A 300 -5.95 -3.78 7.51
N LYS A 301 -5.20 -4.87 7.37
CA LYS A 301 -4.26 -5.36 8.39
C LYS A 301 -2.95 -4.59 8.35
N ARG A 302 -2.43 -4.37 7.13
CA ARG A 302 -1.21 -3.60 6.87
C ARG A 302 -1.10 -3.23 5.38
N ILE A 303 -0.27 -2.25 5.08
CA ILE A 303 0.19 -1.93 3.73
C ILE A 303 1.68 -2.23 3.64
N GLU A 304 2.08 -2.99 2.61
CA GLU A 304 3.46 -3.35 2.31
C GLU A 304 3.91 -2.56 1.08
N ILE A 305 5.01 -1.82 1.17
CA ILE A 305 5.54 -0.98 0.08
C ILE A 305 6.98 -1.40 -0.21
N ILE A 306 7.25 -1.83 -1.44
CA ILE A 306 8.60 -2.12 -1.94
C ILE A 306 9.05 -0.98 -2.85
N TYR A 307 10.31 -0.55 -2.66
CA TYR A 307 10.93 0.51 -3.41
C TYR A 307 11.89 -0.04 -4.47
N GLY A 308 11.97 0.67 -5.60
CA GLY A 308 12.81 0.29 -6.72
C GLY A 308 12.21 -0.84 -7.56
N PRO A 309 12.92 -1.25 -8.63
CA PRO A 309 12.38 -2.16 -9.62
C PRO A 309 12.11 -3.55 -9.06
N ALA A 310 10.86 -3.98 -9.18
CA ALA A 310 10.40 -5.31 -8.77
C ALA A 310 9.80 -6.13 -9.93
N SER A 311 9.95 -5.66 -11.18
CA SER A 311 9.40 -6.31 -12.37
C SER A 311 9.87 -7.74 -12.59
N ALA A 312 11.08 -8.12 -12.16
CA ALA A 312 11.57 -9.49 -12.28
C ALA A 312 10.66 -10.55 -11.62
N VAL A 313 9.83 -10.17 -10.64
CA VAL A 313 8.85 -11.10 -10.07
C VAL A 313 7.41 -10.69 -10.40
N TYR A 314 7.10 -9.39 -10.35
CA TYR A 314 5.72 -8.91 -10.48
C TYR A 314 5.31 -8.48 -11.90
N GLY A 315 6.24 -8.39 -12.85
CA GLY A 315 5.98 -7.95 -14.21
C GLY A 315 5.96 -6.42 -14.40
N PRO A 316 5.37 -5.93 -15.50
CA PRO A 316 5.69 -4.61 -16.05
C PRO A 316 5.31 -3.40 -15.18
N ASN A 317 4.20 -3.45 -14.43
CA ASN A 317 3.77 -2.29 -13.63
C ASN A 317 4.63 -2.05 -12.38
N ALA A 318 5.48 -3.00 -11.99
CA ALA A 318 6.36 -2.90 -10.83
C ALA A 318 7.70 -2.20 -11.17
N PHE A 319 7.60 -1.13 -11.98
CA PHE A 319 8.73 -0.39 -12.53
C PHE A 319 9.44 0.40 -11.43
N GLN A 320 8.76 1.32 -10.75
CA GLN A 320 9.34 2.10 -9.64
C GLN A 320 9.26 1.40 -8.28
N GLY A 321 8.40 0.38 -8.18
CA GLY A 321 8.08 -0.27 -6.92
C GLY A 321 6.67 -0.83 -6.94
N MET A 322 6.23 -1.24 -5.76
CA MET A 322 4.89 -1.78 -5.58
C MET A 322 4.33 -1.50 -4.20
N ILE A 323 3.01 -1.53 -4.12
CA ILE A 323 2.20 -1.30 -2.93
C ILE A 323 1.19 -2.45 -2.85
N ASN A 324 1.16 -3.15 -1.73
CA ASN A 324 0.24 -4.26 -1.49
C ASN A 324 -0.55 -4.01 -0.20
N ILE A 325 -1.86 -3.84 -0.33
CA ILE A 325 -2.79 -3.71 0.78
C ILE A 325 -3.17 -5.12 1.23
N ILE A 326 -2.81 -5.49 2.45
CA ILE A 326 -3.17 -6.78 3.03
C ILE A 326 -4.40 -6.62 3.91
N THR A 327 -5.46 -7.34 3.59
CA THR A 327 -6.72 -7.29 4.34
C THR A 327 -6.75 -8.33 5.47
N LYS A 328 -7.63 -8.11 6.45
CA LYS A 328 -7.88 -9.05 7.55
C LYS A 328 -8.62 -10.28 7.04
N THR A 329 -8.29 -11.43 7.60
CA THR A 329 -8.94 -12.71 7.34
C THR A 329 -9.50 -13.28 8.65
N ALA A 330 -10.34 -14.31 8.54
CA ALA A 330 -10.89 -15.01 9.71
C ALA A 330 -9.80 -15.59 10.65
N LYS A 331 -8.59 -15.85 10.13
CA LYS A 331 -7.44 -16.31 10.94
C LYS A 331 -6.86 -15.21 11.83
N ASP A 332 -7.17 -13.95 11.56
CA ASP A 332 -6.68 -12.79 12.31
C ASP A 332 -7.55 -12.47 13.53
N ASN A 333 -8.62 -13.22 13.79
CA ASN A 333 -9.59 -12.97 14.87
C ASN A 333 -9.13 -13.37 16.27
N GLY A 334 -7.87 -13.79 16.46
CA GLY A 334 -7.36 -14.21 17.77
C GLY A 334 -8.18 -15.34 18.40
N GLY A 335 -8.57 -16.33 17.59
CA GLY A 335 -9.40 -17.46 18.04
C GLY A 335 -10.91 -17.20 18.13
N LYS A 336 -11.37 -15.94 18.03
CA LYS A 336 -12.81 -15.62 17.98
C LYS A 336 -13.43 -16.08 16.66
N SER A 337 -14.65 -16.60 16.72
CA SER A 337 -15.41 -17.01 15.51
C SER A 337 -15.85 -15.84 14.65
N PHE A 338 -15.84 -14.63 15.20
CA PHE A 338 -16.24 -13.39 14.55
C PHE A 338 -15.43 -12.23 15.10
N SER A 339 -15.12 -11.28 14.23
CA SER A 339 -14.63 -9.95 14.61
C SER A 339 -15.03 -8.96 13.55
N GLY A 340 -15.37 -7.74 13.95
CA GLY A 340 -15.57 -6.65 13.03
C GLY A 340 -15.19 -5.30 13.60
N ARG A 341 -15.17 -4.34 12.68
CA ARG A 341 -14.90 -2.94 12.94
C ARG A 341 -15.78 -2.08 12.07
N SER A 342 -16.24 -0.97 12.61
CA SER A 342 -16.92 0.09 11.87
C SER A 342 -16.33 1.44 12.25
N SER A 343 -16.30 2.38 11.33
CA SER A 343 -15.82 3.73 11.52
C SER A 343 -16.78 4.73 10.89
N PHE A 344 -17.03 5.82 11.61
CA PHE A 344 -17.73 7.00 11.11
C PHE A 344 -16.83 8.21 11.20
N MET A 345 -16.69 8.94 10.10
CA MET A 345 -15.84 10.12 9.98
C MET A 345 -16.66 11.34 9.54
N TYR A 346 -16.34 12.51 10.08
CA TYR A 346 -16.94 13.80 9.73
C TYR A 346 -15.89 14.92 9.85
N GLY A 347 -15.84 15.86 8.90
CA GLY A 347 -14.78 16.89 8.91
C GLY A 347 -14.89 17.96 7.82
N THR A 348 -13.82 18.75 7.67
CA THR A 348 -13.70 19.87 6.71
C THR A 348 -13.45 19.46 5.25
N GLY A 349 -13.41 18.15 4.97
CA GLY A 349 -13.33 17.56 3.62
C GLY A 349 -14.68 16.97 3.19
N PRO A 350 -14.74 15.70 2.71
CA PRO A 350 -16.03 15.09 2.45
C PRO A 350 -16.87 15.10 3.74
N ASN A 351 -18.12 15.56 3.62
CA ASN A 351 -19.06 15.74 4.73
C ASN A 351 -19.05 14.54 5.67
N TRP A 352 -19.12 13.32 5.14
CA TRP A 352 -19.03 12.12 5.95
C TRP A 352 -18.41 10.93 5.20
N THR A 353 -17.83 10.02 5.97
CA THR A 353 -17.39 8.70 5.50
C THR A 353 -17.82 7.64 6.49
N VAL A 354 -18.32 6.52 5.97
CA VAL A 354 -18.59 5.30 6.74
C VAL A 354 -17.76 4.19 6.13
N ASP A 355 -16.97 3.50 6.94
CA ASP A 355 -16.30 2.27 6.52
C ASP A 355 -16.40 1.20 7.59
N GLY A 356 -16.41 -0.06 7.17
CA GLY A 356 -16.48 -1.17 8.10
C GLY A 356 -16.05 -2.47 7.46
N GLY A 357 -15.67 -3.42 8.28
CA GLY A 357 -15.34 -4.75 7.84
C GLY A 357 -15.53 -5.76 8.95
N ALA A 358 -15.85 -6.99 8.56
CA ALA A 358 -16.03 -8.10 9.48
C ALA A 358 -15.44 -9.37 8.87
N THR A 359 -14.96 -10.25 9.73
CA THR A 359 -14.51 -11.58 9.32
C THR A 359 -15.11 -12.63 10.25
N SER A 360 -15.34 -13.83 9.72
CA SER A 360 -15.89 -14.94 10.48
C SER A 360 -15.29 -16.27 10.06
N GLN A 361 -15.11 -17.17 11.02
CA GLN A 361 -14.71 -18.56 10.80
C GLN A 361 -15.88 -19.49 11.18
N ILE A 362 -16.39 -20.26 10.21
CA ILE A 362 -17.45 -21.26 10.37
C ILE A 362 -16.92 -22.61 9.88
N GLY A 363 -16.47 -23.46 10.81
CA GLY A 363 -15.81 -24.73 10.45
C GLY A 363 -14.53 -24.47 9.63
N ASP A 364 -14.43 -25.07 8.44
CA ASP A 364 -13.33 -24.86 7.49
C ASP A 364 -13.53 -23.61 6.60
N PHE A 365 -14.64 -22.90 6.74
CA PHE A 365 -14.99 -21.74 5.92
C PHE A 365 -14.64 -20.43 6.63
N GLY A 366 -13.81 -19.61 6.00
CA GLY A 366 -13.52 -18.25 6.44
C GLY A 366 -14.20 -17.24 5.52
N ILE A 367 -14.80 -16.19 6.08
CA ILE A 367 -15.41 -15.07 5.35
C ILE A 367 -14.74 -13.79 5.79
N ALA A 368 -14.49 -12.87 4.85
CA ALA A 368 -14.16 -11.49 5.12
C ALA A 368 -14.97 -10.58 4.20
N VAL A 369 -15.62 -9.57 4.77
CA VAL A 369 -16.39 -8.55 4.06
C VAL A 369 -15.98 -7.18 4.54
N ALA A 370 -15.85 -6.23 3.64
CA ALA A 370 -15.56 -4.85 3.98
C ALA A 370 -16.20 -3.92 2.96
N ALA A 371 -16.65 -2.75 3.42
CA ALA A 371 -17.22 -1.71 2.58
C ALA A 371 -16.83 -0.33 3.11
N ARG A 372 -16.76 0.63 2.20
CA ARG A 372 -16.55 2.05 2.49
C ARG A 372 -17.43 2.87 1.57
N THR A 373 -17.97 3.96 2.10
CA THR A 373 -18.61 5.00 1.30
C THR A 373 -18.25 6.37 1.85
N THR A 374 -18.02 7.31 0.93
CA THR A 374 -17.65 8.69 1.24
C THR A 374 -18.52 9.63 0.42
N GLN A 375 -19.12 10.62 1.08
CA GLN A 375 -19.98 11.61 0.43
C GLN A 375 -19.71 13.02 0.94
N GLY A 376 -19.66 13.99 0.02
CA GLY A 376 -19.54 15.41 0.37
C GLY A 376 -18.84 16.26 -0.69
N GLU A 377 -18.12 17.29 -0.27
CA GLU A 377 -17.21 18.08 -1.12
C GLU A 377 -15.75 17.72 -0.82
N ASP A 378 -14.87 17.76 -1.82
CA ASP A 378 -13.44 17.45 -1.63
C ASP A 378 -12.75 18.44 -0.65
N GLU A 379 -11.74 17.97 0.08
CA GLU A 379 -10.93 18.81 0.99
C GLU A 379 -10.11 19.88 0.27
N ASN A 380 -9.87 19.72 -1.04
CA ASN A 380 -9.17 20.67 -1.90
C ASN A 380 -10.04 21.86 -2.38
N ASN A 381 -11.18 22.12 -1.73
CA ASN A 381 -12.14 23.19 -2.07
C ASN A 381 -11.60 24.63 -1.93
N ASN A 382 -10.32 24.80 -1.57
CA ASN A 382 -9.66 26.09 -1.38
C ASN A 382 -9.64 26.99 -2.64
N VAL A 383 -9.92 26.42 -3.81
CA VAL A 383 -10.01 27.15 -5.09
C VAL A 383 -11.39 27.76 -5.35
N LYS A 384 -12.41 27.40 -4.56
CA LYS A 384 -13.79 27.88 -4.74
C LYS A 384 -13.86 29.41 -4.77
N GLY A 385 -14.47 29.94 -5.83
CA GLY A 385 -14.66 31.38 -6.00
C GLY A 385 -13.41 32.15 -6.42
N LYS A 386 -12.25 31.50 -6.54
CA LYS A 386 -11.01 32.12 -7.00
C LYS A 386 -10.83 31.81 -8.48
N GLY A 387 -10.47 32.83 -9.25
CA GLY A 387 -10.00 32.60 -10.60
C GLY A 387 -11.00 32.03 -11.60
N PHE A 388 -10.67 30.98 -12.35
CA PHE A 388 -11.57 30.31 -13.31
C PHE A 388 -12.78 29.68 -12.60
N HIS A 389 -12.67 29.44 -11.29
CA HIS A 389 -13.75 29.02 -10.40
C HIS A 389 -14.55 30.20 -9.81
N SER A 390 -14.22 31.45 -10.16
CA SER A 390 -14.96 32.63 -9.71
C SER A 390 -16.35 32.67 -10.34
N PRO A 391 -17.39 33.09 -9.58
CA PRO A 391 -18.71 33.35 -10.13
C PRO A 391 -18.69 34.27 -11.36
N TYR A 392 -17.69 35.15 -11.46
CA TYR A 392 -17.51 36.05 -12.61
C TYR A 392 -17.33 35.29 -13.92
N TYR A 393 -16.49 34.25 -13.98
CA TYR A 393 -16.30 33.44 -15.19
C TYR A 393 -17.41 32.40 -15.34
N LEU A 394 -17.75 31.71 -14.24
CA LEU A 394 -18.73 30.63 -14.25
C LEU A 394 -20.12 31.09 -14.71
N ARG A 395 -20.52 32.32 -14.38
CA ARG A 395 -21.84 32.86 -14.75
C ARG A 395 -21.80 33.78 -15.97
N ASN A 396 -20.68 33.89 -16.67
CA ASN A 396 -20.56 34.80 -17.80
C ASN A 396 -21.27 34.22 -19.04
N PRO A 397 -22.34 34.87 -19.55
CA PRO A 397 -23.05 34.40 -20.73
C PRO A 397 -22.22 34.49 -22.03
N ASN A 398 -21.21 35.35 -22.11
CA ASN A 398 -20.28 35.38 -23.25
C ASN A 398 -19.31 34.19 -23.26
N ILE A 399 -19.22 33.46 -22.16
CA ILE A 399 -18.40 32.26 -22.05
C ILE A 399 -19.27 31.04 -22.27
N TRP A 400 -20.36 30.93 -21.50
CA TRP A 400 -21.15 29.70 -21.40
C TRP A 400 -22.47 29.74 -22.17
N GLY A 401 -23.03 30.92 -22.42
CA GLY A 401 -24.26 31.04 -23.19
C GLY A 401 -25.43 30.22 -22.62
N PRO A 402 -26.18 29.51 -23.47
CA PRO A 402 -27.27 28.64 -23.05
C PRO A 402 -26.88 27.50 -22.10
N ALA A 403 -25.59 27.14 -21.97
CA ALA A 403 -25.15 26.10 -21.03
C ALA A 403 -25.71 26.35 -19.62
N LEU A 404 -25.77 27.63 -19.23
CA LEU A 404 -26.19 28.07 -17.91
C LEU A 404 -27.65 27.74 -17.57
N TYR A 405 -28.48 27.43 -18.57
CA TYR A 405 -29.86 26.95 -18.35
C TYR A 405 -29.94 25.46 -17.99
N TYR A 406 -28.83 24.73 -18.11
CA TYR A 406 -28.77 23.30 -17.86
C TYR A 406 -27.94 22.97 -16.61
N GLY A 407 -27.86 21.68 -16.31
CA GLY A 407 -27.01 21.14 -15.27
C GLY A 407 -26.64 19.68 -15.51
N ASP A 408 -25.86 19.15 -14.58
CA ASP A 408 -25.50 17.73 -14.48
C ASP A 408 -25.56 17.30 -13.01
N MET A 409 -25.89 16.02 -12.76
CA MET A 409 -26.10 15.47 -11.40
C MET A 409 -26.99 16.33 -10.48
N GLY A 410 -28.00 17.00 -11.05
CA GLY A 410 -28.90 17.88 -10.29
C GLY A 410 -28.29 19.23 -9.87
N LYS A 411 -27.12 19.59 -10.40
CA LYS A 411 -26.46 20.89 -10.14
C LYS A 411 -26.40 21.73 -11.42
N PRO A 412 -26.80 23.01 -11.39
CA PRO A 412 -26.75 23.86 -12.57
C PRO A 412 -25.30 24.14 -12.97
N TYR A 413 -25.09 24.27 -14.28
CA TYR A 413 -23.85 24.81 -14.81
C TYR A 413 -23.69 26.29 -14.41
N GLY A 414 -22.45 26.77 -14.33
CA GLY A 414 -22.12 28.12 -13.85
C GLY A 414 -22.10 28.29 -12.33
N THR A 415 -22.01 27.19 -11.61
CA THR A 415 -21.65 27.15 -10.19
C THR A 415 -20.45 26.23 -10.02
N TYR A 416 -19.64 26.46 -8.98
CA TYR A 416 -18.55 25.57 -8.60
C TYR A 416 -19.06 24.48 -7.66
N HIS A 417 -18.71 23.23 -7.94
CA HIS A 417 -19.06 22.07 -7.14
C HIS A 417 -18.00 20.99 -7.32
N ASP A 418 -17.40 20.56 -6.21
CA ASP A 418 -16.44 19.46 -6.20
C ASP A 418 -17.01 18.26 -5.43
N SER A 419 -18.04 17.61 -6.00
CA SER A 419 -18.69 16.48 -5.32
C SER A 419 -17.77 15.28 -5.23
N VAL A 420 -17.88 14.58 -4.12
CA VAL A 420 -17.35 13.25 -3.89
C VAL A 420 -18.52 12.32 -3.57
N ASN A 421 -18.66 11.24 -4.33
CA ASN A 421 -19.60 10.15 -4.06
C ASN A 421 -18.93 8.82 -4.42
N ASP A 422 -18.19 8.30 -3.44
CA ASP A 422 -17.29 7.18 -3.63
C ASP A 422 -17.77 5.99 -2.80
N TRP A 423 -17.62 4.79 -3.35
CA TRP A 423 -17.77 3.59 -2.56
C TRP A 423 -16.87 2.46 -3.06
N GLY A 424 -16.50 1.58 -2.15
CA GLY A 424 -15.74 0.38 -2.45
C GLY A 424 -16.03 -0.75 -1.48
N THR A 425 -15.94 -1.97 -1.99
CA THR A 425 -16.25 -3.21 -1.28
C THR A 425 -15.19 -4.25 -1.57
N ILE A 426 -14.74 -4.94 -0.53
CA ILE A 426 -13.82 -6.08 -0.60
C ILE A 426 -14.52 -7.28 0.02
N LEU A 427 -14.65 -8.37 -0.74
CA LEU A 427 -15.27 -9.61 -0.31
C LEU A 427 -14.29 -10.75 -0.53
N SER A 428 -14.17 -11.67 0.44
CA SER A 428 -13.51 -12.94 0.22
C SER A 428 -14.10 -14.07 1.05
N GLY A 429 -14.12 -15.26 0.47
CA GLY A 429 -14.46 -16.52 1.11
C GLY A 429 -13.31 -17.50 0.91
N THR A 430 -12.93 -18.20 1.97
CA THR A 430 -11.86 -19.20 1.95
C THR A 430 -12.41 -20.54 2.43
N TYR A 431 -12.23 -21.60 1.66
CA TYR A 431 -12.49 -22.97 2.09
C TYR A 431 -11.20 -23.78 1.95
N LYS A 432 -10.61 -24.16 3.09
CA LYS A 432 -9.29 -24.80 3.15
C LYS A 432 -8.22 -23.96 2.43
N THR A 433 -7.78 -24.39 1.26
CA THR A 433 -6.74 -23.72 0.45
C THR A 433 -7.31 -22.84 -0.66
N LEU A 434 -8.59 -23.00 -0.98
CA LEU A 434 -9.27 -22.25 -2.04
C LEU A 434 -9.77 -20.92 -1.50
N LYS A 435 -9.38 -19.81 -2.12
CA LYS A 435 -9.92 -18.46 -1.85
C LYS A 435 -10.66 -17.96 -3.08
N VAL A 436 -11.87 -17.46 -2.88
CA VAL A 436 -12.65 -16.72 -3.88
C VAL A 436 -12.83 -15.31 -3.34
N GLY A 437 -12.69 -14.29 -4.18
CA GLY A 437 -12.94 -12.92 -3.74
C GLY A 437 -13.32 -11.98 -4.86
N ALA A 438 -13.72 -10.78 -4.44
CA ALA A 438 -14.07 -9.68 -5.32
C ALA A 438 -13.69 -8.34 -4.69
N ASN A 439 -13.09 -7.45 -5.48
CA ASN A 439 -12.89 -6.05 -5.17
C ASN A 439 -13.74 -5.24 -6.16
N ILE A 440 -14.65 -4.42 -5.64
CA ILE A 440 -15.59 -3.65 -6.45
C ILE A 440 -15.59 -2.23 -5.94
N SER A 441 -15.36 -1.25 -6.81
CA SER A 441 -15.43 0.15 -6.44
C SER A 441 -16.04 1.00 -7.56
N ASN A 442 -16.62 2.12 -7.14
CA ASN A 442 -17.09 3.17 -8.02
C ASN A 442 -16.79 4.52 -7.38
N LYS A 443 -16.32 5.43 -8.22
CA LYS A 443 -15.92 6.76 -7.82
C LYS A 443 -16.61 7.77 -8.71
N ASP A 444 -17.47 8.61 -8.16
CA ASP A 444 -18.18 9.66 -8.89
C ASP A 444 -17.75 11.02 -8.34
N GLU A 445 -16.86 11.68 -9.07
CA GLU A 445 -16.23 12.95 -8.65
C GLU A 445 -16.33 14.03 -9.72
N SER A 446 -16.33 15.29 -9.29
CA SER A 446 -16.26 16.46 -10.18
C SER A 446 -14.84 16.70 -10.71
N TYR A 447 -14.63 17.80 -11.45
CA TYR A 447 -13.32 18.16 -12.02
C TYR A 447 -12.28 18.60 -10.99
N GLY A 448 -12.73 19.07 -9.83
CA GLY A 448 -11.89 19.74 -8.84
C GLY A 448 -11.13 20.95 -9.39
N GLY A 449 -10.13 21.40 -8.63
CA GLY A 449 -9.20 22.47 -9.04
C GLY A 449 -8.11 22.03 -10.02
N HIS A 450 -8.12 20.74 -10.40
CA HIS A 450 -7.13 20.15 -11.30
C HIS A 450 -7.30 20.60 -12.75
N TYR A 451 -8.56 20.66 -13.23
CA TYR A 451 -8.94 21.01 -14.60
C TYR A 451 -9.66 22.36 -14.67
N PRO A 452 -8.96 23.50 -14.54
CA PRO A 452 -9.59 24.81 -14.59
C PRO A 452 -9.94 25.24 -16.03
N GLY A 453 -9.33 24.64 -17.07
CA GLY A 453 -9.45 25.01 -18.50
C GLY A 453 -9.34 26.51 -18.82
N ASP A 454 -9.48 26.90 -20.09
CA ASP A 454 -9.65 28.33 -20.46
C ASP A 454 -11.12 28.70 -20.22
N LYS A 455 -11.40 29.50 -19.19
CA LYS A 455 -12.76 29.89 -18.81
C LYS A 455 -13.71 28.71 -18.52
N SER A 456 -13.18 27.48 -18.39
CA SER A 456 -13.95 26.34 -17.93
C SER A 456 -13.98 26.38 -16.39
N GLN A 457 -15.07 26.02 -15.72
CA GLN A 457 -15.29 24.68 -15.23
C GLN A 457 -16.74 24.68 -14.71
N VAL A 458 -17.63 24.01 -15.42
CA VAL A 458 -18.96 23.71 -14.88
C VAL A 458 -18.89 22.43 -14.05
N ASN A 459 -19.93 22.13 -13.26
CA ASN A 459 -20.08 20.93 -12.42
C ASN A 459 -20.15 19.60 -13.21
N SER A 460 -19.19 19.36 -14.10
CA SER A 460 -19.02 18.13 -14.85
C SER A 460 -18.46 17.05 -13.95
N TYR A 461 -18.91 15.81 -14.18
CA TYR A 461 -18.53 14.66 -13.37
C TYR A 461 -17.83 13.59 -14.18
N TRP A 462 -17.03 12.81 -13.49
CA TRP A 462 -16.39 11.59 -13.97
C TRP A 462 -16.69 10.46 -13.00
N SER A 463 -17.13 9.35 -13.58
CA SER A 463 -17.35 8.07 -12.93
C SER A 463 -16.25 7.10 -13.33
N LYS A 464 -15.56 6.50 -12.36
CA LYS A 464 -14.57 5.44 -12.57
C LYS A 464 -15.00 4.20 -11.80
N ARG A 465 -15.17 3.09 -12.51
CA ARG A 465 -15.62 1.82 -11.94
C ARG A 465 -14.58 0.73 -12.14
N LEU A 466 -14.34 -0.04 -11.08
CA LEU A 466 -13.50 -1.23 -11.10
C LEU A 466 -14.27 -2.42 -10.55
N VAL A 467 -14.25 -3.54 -11.28
CA VAL A 467 -14.73 -4.84 -10.83
C VAL A 467 -13.60 -5.83 -11.02
N ASN A 468 -13.19 -6.50 -9.94
CA ASN A 468 -12.12 -7.48 -9.98
C ASN A 468 -12.57 -8.71 -9.20
N VAL A 469 -12.79 -9.83 -9.89
CA VAL A 469 -13.20 -11.11 -9.30
C VAL A 469 -12.06 -12.10 -9.47
N TYR A 470 -11.75 -12.86 -8.43
CA TYR A 470 -10.60 -13.74 -8.44
C TYR A 470 -10.82 -15.06 -7.70
N LEU A 471 -10.06 -16.06 -8.13
CA LEU A 471 -9.95 -17.39 -7.54
C LEU A 471 -8.47 -17.67 -7.31
N GLU A 472 -8.12 -18.15 -6.12
CA GLU A 472 -6.76 -18.52 -5.75
C GLU A 472 -6.75 -19.88 -5.07
N ASN A 473 -5.69 -20.64 -5.29
CA ASN A 473 -5.48 -21.89 -4.58
C ASN A 473 -3.99 -22.12 -4.35
N THR A 474 -3.62 -22.47 -3.12
CA THR A 474 -2.25 -22.86 -2.77
C THR A 474 -2.25 -24.31 -2.32
N VAL A 475 -1.50 -25.17 -3.01
CA VAL A 475 -1.45 -26.61 -2.72
C VAL A 475 -0.02 -27.07 -2.53
N ASP A 476 0.24 -27.70 -1.39
CA ASP A 476 1.48 -28.44 -1.15
C ASP A 476 1.35 -29.82 -1.81
N ILE A 477 2.08 -30.04 -2.90
CA ILE A 477 2.10 -31.33 -3.62
C ILE A 477 3.01 -32.32 -2.86
N THR A 478 4.10 -31.81 -2.29
CA THR A 478 5.00 -32.54 -1.38
C THR A 478 5.48 -31.60 -0.29
N SER A 479 6.18 -32.10 0.73
CA SER A 479 6.83 -31.25 1.75
C SER A 479 7.88 -30.27 1.19
N LYS A 480 8.31 -30.47 -0.06
CA LYS A 480 9.31 -29.62 -0.75
C LYS A 480 8.74 -28.81 -1.91
N LEU A 481 7.50 -29.06 -2.35
CA LEU A 481 6.95 -28.46 -3.57
C LEU A 481 5.54 -27.92 -3.31
N THR A 482 5.39 -26.61 -3.47
CA THR A 482 4.13 -25.90 -3.32
C THR A 482 3.77 -25.24 -4.65
N PHE A 483 2.52 -25.35 -5.08
CA PHE A 483 1.99 -24.61 -6.22
C PHE A 483 1.01 -23.54 -5.74
N TYR A 484 1.05 -22.40 -6.41
CA TYR A 484 0.08 -21.32 -6.27
C TYR A 484 -0.55 -21.04 -7.63
N SER A 485 -1.88 -21.14 -7.69
CA SER A 485 -2.68 -20.90 -8.89
C SER A 485 -3.61 -19.72 -8.66
N MET A 486 -3.75 -18.87 -9.67
CA MET A 486 -4.67 -17.74 -9.65
C MET A 486 -5.39 -17.60 -10.99
N LEU A 487 -6.66 -17.24 -10.93
CA LEU A 487 -7.46 -16.76 -12.06
C LEU A 487 -8.18 -15.49 -11.63
N THR A 488 -8.06 -14.43 -12.41
CA THR A 488 -8.78 -13.17 -12.17
C THR A 488 -9.46 -12.69 -13.43
N PHE A 489 -10.67 -12.14 -13.26
CA PHE A 489 -11.38 -11.34 -14.23
C PHE A 489 -11.43 -9.91 -13.71
N ARG A 490 -10.98 -8.96 -14.53
CA ARG A 490 -11.07 -7.52 -14.24
C ARG A 490 -11.88 -6.83 -15.32
N ASP A 491 -12.72 -5.90 -14.90
CA ASP A 491 -13.43 -4.94 -15.74
C ASP A 491 -13.18 -3.54 -15.18
N THR A 492 -12.76 -2.62 -16.04
CA THR A 492 -12.60 -1.19 -15.69
C THR A 492 -13.30 -0.33 -16.72
N SER A 493 -14.04 0.67 -16.24
CA SER A 493 -14.72 1.63 -17.10
C SER A 493 -14.61 3.03 -16.53
N THR A 494 -14.52 3.99 -17.43
CA THR A 494 -14.56 5.42 -17.12
C THR A 494 -15.64 6.04 -17.98
N TYR A 495 -16.51 6.82 -17.36
CA TYR A 495 -17.56 7.57 -18.02
C TYR A 495 -17.61 8.99 -17.45
N GLY A 496 -17.85 10.00 -18.26
CA GLY A 496 -17.96 11.35 -17.72
C GLY A 496 -18.43 12.39 -18.71
N THR A 497 -18.71 13.58 -18.21
CA THR A 497 -18.99 14.76 -19.02
C THR A 497 -17.71 15.61 -19.10
N TRP A 498 -17.38 16.07 -20.30
CA TRP A 498 -16.30 16.99 -20.59
C TRP A 498 -16.81 18.34 -21.04
N ALA A 499 -16.27 19.39 -20.42
CA ALA A 499 -16.75 20.75 -20.58
C ALA A 499 -15.61 21.74 -20.79
N GLU A 500 -15.66 22.47 -21.90
CA GLU A 500 -14.64 23.42 -22.31
C GLU A 500 -15.27 24.64 -23.00
N ALA A 501 -14.55 25.75 -22.96
CA ALA A 501 -14.85 26.94 -23.75
C ALA A 501 -13.56 27.50 -24.39
N ASP A 502 -13.66 28.12 -25.57
CA ASP A 502 -12.52 28.74 -26.28
C ASP A 502 -12.92 30.12 -26.81
N GLY A 503 -12.12 31.16 -26.51
CA GLY A 503 -12.31 32.51 -27.05
C GLY A 503 -11.25 33.53 -26.60
N TYR A 504 -10.85 34.42 -27.51
CA TYR A 504 -9.72 35.36 -27.32
C TYR A 504 -9.88 36.44 -26.23
N SER A 505 -11.11 36.77 -25.81
CA SER A 505 -11.39 37.81 -24.80
C SER A 505 -12.67 37.49 -24.03
N LEU A 506 -12.83 38.01 -22.82
CA LEU A 506 -14.07 37.93 -22.03
C LEU A 506 -15.19 38.83 -22.58
N SER A 507 -14.83 39.80 -23.40
CA SER A 507 -15.77 40.71 -24.07
C SER A 507 -16.35 40.14 -25.37
N LYS A 508 -15.90 38.95 -25.79
CA LYS A 508 -16.35 38.29 -27.03
C LYS A 508 -16.99 36.93 -26.69
N PRO A 509 -17.99 36.48 -27.47
CA PRO A 509 -18.53 35.13 -27.38
C PRO A 509 -17.44 34.07 -27.49
N SER A 510 -17.59 32.98 -26.73
CA SER A 510 -16.72 31.81 -26.76
C SER A 510 -17.44 30.67 -27.47
N TYR A 511 -16.69 29.80 -28.13
CA TYR A 511 -17.21 28.48 -28.46
C TYR A 511 -17.27 27.66 -27.18
N VAL A 512 -18.23 26.73 -27.08
CA VAL A 512 -18.44 25.86 -25.92
C VAL A 512 -18.62 24.43 -26.40
N SER A 513 -17.96 23.49 -25.73
CA SER A 513 -18.12 22.06 -25.94
C SER A 513 -18.54 21.36 -24.65
N LEU A 514 -19.60 20.55 -24.71
CA LEU A 514 -20.12 19.74 -23.60
C LEU A 514 -20.36 18.29 -24.06
N THR A 515 -19.35 17.44 -23.90
CA THR A 515 -19.26 16.12 -24.53
C THR A 515 -19.32 14.99 -23.51
N ARG A 516 -19.91 13.85 -23.84
CA ARG A 516 -19.92 12.67 -22.96
C ARG A 516 -18.88 11.66 -23.41
N TRP A 517 -18.14 11.10 -22.47
CA TRP A 517 -17.01 10.21 -22.73
C TRP A 517 -17.27 8.86 -22.12
N GLN A 518 -16.85 7.81 -22.81
CA GLN A 518 -16.86 6.47 -22.27
C GLN A 518 -15.68 5.64 -22.76
N ASN A 519 -15.07 4.89 -21.84
CA ASN A 519 -14.23 3.74 -22.13
C ASN A 519 -14.71 2.51 -21.34
N ALA A 520 -14.37 1.32 -21.84
CA ALA A 520 -14.59 0.07 -21.14
C ALA A 520 -13.50 -0.94 -21.51
N ASN A 521 -12.98 -1.63 -20.50
CA ASN A 521 -11.82 -2.51 -20.62
C ASN A 521 -12.05 -3.74 -19.77
N SER A 522 -11.61 -4.90 -20.25
CA SER A 522 -11.66 -6.13 -19.47
C SER A 522 -10.42 -6.99 -19.68
N SER A 523 -10.10 -7.83 -18.70
CA SER A 523 -8.98 -8.77 -18.76
C SER A 523 -9.30 -10.07 -18.05
N ILE A 524 -8.79 -11.18 -18.58
CA ILE A 524 -8.65 -12.44 -17.87
C ILE A 524 -7.15 -12.71 -17.70
N LEU A 525 -6.70 -12.84 -16.45
CA LEU A 525 -5.31 -13.11 -16.10
C LEU A 525 -5.23 -14.40 -15.28
N THR A 526 -4.24 -15.24 -15.59
CA THR A 526 -3.93 -16.42 -14.81
C THR A 526 -2.44 -16.52 -14.51
N TYR A 527 -2.15 -16.98 -13.29
CA TYR A 527 -0.81 -17.33 -12.84
C TYR A 527 -0.76 -18.80 -12.44
N GLN A 528 0.36 -19.43 -12.74
CA GLN A 528 0.76 -20.70 -12.12
C GLN A 528 2.19 -20.56 -11.63
N ASN A 529 2.35 -20.40 -10.32
CA ASN A 529 3.65 -20.29 -9.65
C ASN A 529 3.95 -21.57 -8.87
N PHE A 530 5.23 -21.80 -8.61
CA PHE A 530 5.71 -22.86 -7.74
C PHE A 530 6.85 -22.38 -6.84
N GLU A 531 6.97 -23.00 -5.68
CA GLU A 531 8.13 -22.94 -4.79
C GLU A 531 8.65 -24.38 -4.61
N TYR A 532 9.93 -24.57 -4.88
CA TYR A 532 10.64 -25.82 -4.65
C TYR A 532 11.78 -25.64 -3.66
N ARG A 533 11.67 -26.29 -2.50
CA ARG A 533 12.69 -26.33 -1.45
C ARG A 533 13.62 -27.51 -1.70
N VAL A 534 14.75 -27.26 -2.33
CA VAL A 534 15.76 -28.30 -2.59
C VAL A 534 16.30 -28.84 -1.26
N ASN A 535 16.67 -27.92 -0.37
CA ASN A 535 17.05 -28.12 1.03
C ASN A 535 16.82 -26.82 1.82
N ASP A 536 17.19 -26.77 3.10
CA ASP A 536 16.96 -25.61 3.99
C ASP A 536 17.67 -24.32 3.51
N ASN A 537 18.72 -24.47 2.71
CA ASN A 537 19.58 -23.39 2.23
C ASN A 537 19.33 -23.01 0.77
N LEU A 538 18.51 -23.77 0.03
CA LEU A 538 18.29 -23.56 -1.41
C LEU A 538 16.81 -23.70 -1.76
N LYS A 539 16.25 -22.59 -2.22
CA LYS A 539 14.87 -22.51 -2.73
C LYS A 539 14.87 -22.02 -4.17
N VAL A 540 13.99 -22.59 -4.98
CA VAL A 540 13.75 -22.18 -6.35
C VAL A 540 12.29 -21.81 -6.48
N LEU A 541 12.03 -20.62 -7.03
CA LEU A 541 10.71 -20.09 -7.26
C LEU A 541 10.58 -19.84 -8.75
N GLY A 542 9.45 -20.20 -9.32
CA GLY A 542 9.18 -19.91 -10.72
C GLY A 542 7.70 -19.77 -10.97
N GLY A 543 7.36 -19.26 -12.13
CA GLY A 543 5.96 -19.12 -12.48
C GLY A 543 5.72 -18.72 -13.91
N LEU A 544 4.49 -18.97 -14.35
CA LEU A 544 3.98 -18.65 -15.67
C LEU A 544 2.79 -17.70 -15.53
N LYS A 545 2.70 -16.75 -16.46
CA LYS A 545 1.64 -15.76 -16.62
C LYS A 545 1.01 -15.90 -18.00
N TYR A 546 -0.31 -15.87 -18.05
CA TYR A 546 -1.06 -15.57 -19.27
C TYR A 546 -2.14 -14.53 -18.97
N GLU A 547 -2.22 -13.48 -19.78
CA GLU A 547 -3.26 -12.45 -19.68
C GLU A 547 -3.83 -12.14 -21.06
N SER A 548 -5.16 -12.12 -21.17
CA SER A 548 -5.87 -11.65 -22.35
C SER A 548 -6.67 -10.42 -21.98
N LYS A 549 -6.49 -9.32 -22.71
CA LYS A 549 -7.15 -8.04 -22.46
C LYS A 549 -7.97 -7.63 -23.67
N LYS A 550 -9.17 -7.12 -23.45
CA LYS A 550 -9.96 -6.36 -24.43
C LYS A 550 -9.99 -4.92 -23.97
N LEU A 551 -9.27 -4.06 -24.69
CA LEU A 551 -9.01 -2.68 -24.30
C LEU A 551 -9.71 -1.70 -25.24
N THR A 552 -10.08 -0.54 -24.72
CA THR A 552 -10.57 0.58 -25.55
C THR A 552 -9.45 1.08 -26.45
N LYS A 553 -9.72 1.06 -27.76
CA LYS A 553 -8.86 1.61 -28.81
C LYS A 553 -9.25 3.05 -29.10
N TYR A 554 -10.51 3.30 -29.45
CA TYR A 554 -11.04 4.65 -29.64
C TYR A 554 -12.08 4.92 -28.57
N TYR A 555 -12.04 6.09 -27.94
CA TYR A 555 -13.12 6.52 -27.08
C TYR A 555 -14.43 6.65 -27.86
N ASP A 556 -15.54 6.49 -27.15
CA ASP A 556 -16.86 6.80 -27.67
C ASP A 556 -17.24 8.23 -27.26
N ILE A 557 -17.15 9.17 -28.20
CA ILE A 557 -17.22 10.62 -27.96
C ILE A 557 -18.18 11.29 -28.96
N PRO A 558 -19.45 11.50 -28.61
CA PRO A 558 -20.41 12.26 -29.42
C PRO A 558 -20.10 13.77 -29.38
N GLY A 559 -19.35 14.24 -30.39
CA GLY A 559 -19.17 15.67 -30.67
C GLY A 559 -18.11 16.35 -29.80
N TYR A 560 -16.98 16.71 -30.41
CA TYR A 560 -15.84 17.39 -29.79
C TYR A 560 -15.26 18.44 -30.76
N TRP A 561 -14.55 19.43 -30.22
CA TRP A 561 -14.06 20.70 -30.81
C TRP A 561 -13.73 20.81 -32.31
N TRP A 562 -13.39 19.72 -32.99
CA TRP A 562 -12.90 19.75 -34.36
C TRP A 562 -13.60 18.79 -35.33
N GLY A 563 -14.82 18.32 -35.02
CA GLY A 563 -15.63 17.53 -35.96
C GLY A 563 -14.98 16.20 -36.40
N SER A 564 -13.87 15.81 -35.77
CA SER A 564 -13.04 14.66 -36.10
C SER A 564 -13.16 13.53 -35.08
N THR A 565 -14.10 13.61 -34.13
CA THR A 565 -14.29 12.57 -33.12
C THR A 565 -15.15 11.45 -33.65
N TYR A 566 -14.55 10.26 -33.63
CA TYR A 566 -15.20 9.01 -33.97
C TYR A 566 -16.35 8.72 -33.00
N PHE A 567 -17.54 8.49 -33.54
CA PHE A 567 -18.73 8.17 -32.75
C PHE A 567 -19.54 7.07 -33.43
N SER A 568 -19.26 5.82 -33.06
CA SER A 568 -19.91 4.63 -33.64
C SER A 568 -21.09 4.11 -32.83
N SER A 569 -21.38 4.70 -31.67
CA SER A 569 -22.37 4.15 -30.76
C SER A 569 -23.80 4.59 -31.06
N VAL A 570 -24.07 5.21 -32.20
CA VAL A 570 -25.44 5.61 -32.59
C VAL A 570 -25.71 5.22 -34.04
N ASP A 571 -26.69 4.33 -34.23
CA ASP A 571 -27.09 3.78 -35.54
C ASP A 571 -27.74 4.83 -36.46
N TYR A 572 -28.07 6.01 -35.94
CA TYR A 572 -28.90 7.03 -36.61
C TYR A 572 -28.15 8.25 -37.15
N LEU A 573 -26.83 8.36 -36.94
CA LEU A 573 -26.05 9.47 -37.49
C LEU A 573 -25.47 9.05 -38.84
N ASN A 574 -25.99 9.71 -39.88
CA ASN A 574 -25.66 9.54 -41.29
C ASN A 574 -24.14 9.32 -41.51
N PRO A 575 -23.71 8.31 -42.29
CA PRO A 575 -22.29 8.04 -42.57
C PRO A 575 -21.54 9.22 -43.22
N ASN A 576 -22.24 10.24 -43.72
CA ASN A 576 -21.65 11.50 -44.18
C ASN A 576 -21.31 12.48 -43.04
N VAL A 577 -21.83 12.30 -41.82
CA VAL A 577 -21.49 13.09 -40.62
C VAL A 577 -20.17 12.60 -39.98
N ASN A 578 -19.77 11.36 -40.26
CA ASN A 578 -18.47 10.79 -39.85
C ASN A 578 -17.28 11.28 -40.69
N LYS A 579 -17.53 12.07 -41.74
CA LYS A 579 -16.49 12.73 -42.53
C LYS A 579 -16.57 14.21 -42.18
N GLY A 580 -15.57 14.70 -41.46
CA GLY A 580 -15.59 16.02 -40.83
C GLY A 580 -16.10 17.14 -41.73
N ILE A 581 -16.77 18.10 -41.10
CA ILE A 581 -16.93 19.48 -41.57
C ILE A 581 -17.37 19.63 -43.05
N ASP A 582 -18.36 18.87 -43.49
CA ASP A 582 -19.22 19.39 -44.55
C ASP A 582 -20.50 19.88 -43.91
N LYS A 583 -20.58 21.22 -43.85
CA LYS A 583 -21.69 22.07 -43.43
C LYS A 583 -23.03 21.34 -43.51
N ASP A 584 -23.41 20.65 -42.44
CA ASP A 584 -24.81 20.41 -42.22
C ASP A 584 -25.45 21.80 -42.04
N PRO A 585 -26.42 22.20 -42.88
CA PRO A 585 -27.08 23.50 -42.77
C PRO A 585 -27.70 23.74 -41.38
N LEU A 586 -27.92 22.67 -40.61
CA LEU A 586 -28.44 22.70 -39.24
C LEU A 586 -27.35 22.92 -38.17
N PHE A 587 -26.06 22.73 -38.50
CA PHE A 587 -24.94 22.80 -37.54
C PHE A 587 -23.79 23.70 -38.04
N PRO A 588 -24.02 25.02 -38.23
CA PRO A 588 -23.04 25.94 -38.82
C PRO A 588 -21.74 26.12 -38.01
N ASN A 589 -21.70 25.67 -36.74
CA ASN A 589 -20.66 26.00 -35.77
C ASN A 589 -19.88 24.79 -35.19
N GLY A 590 -20.06 23.53 -35.66
CA GLY A 590 -19.16 22.42 -35.29
C GLY A 590 -19.75 21.09 -34.80
N GLY A 591 -21.03 20.79 -35.07
CA GLY A 591 -21.66 19.49 -34.76
C GLY A 591 -22.38 19.42 -33.41
N TYR A 592 -22.86 18.25 -33.02
CA TYR A 592 -23.58 18.05 -31.75
C TYR A 592 -22.69 18.38 -30.54
N SER A 593 -23.28 18.91 -29.47
CA SER A 593 -22.57 19.25 -28.22
C SER A 593 -21.47 20.33 -28.34
N VAL A 594 -21.30 20.96 -29.50
CA VAL A 594 -20.42 22.12 -29.75
C VAL A 594 -21.28 23.28 -30.28
N TYR A 595 -21.18 24.46 -29.67
CA TYR A 595 -22.03 25.62 -29.98
C TYR A 595 -21.32 26.93 -29.64
N LEU A 596 -21.77 28.03 -30.23
CA LEU A 596 -21.31 29.36 -29.85
C LEU A 596 -22.09 29.83 -28.62
N SER A 597 -21.45 30.56 -27.70
CA SER A 597 -22.11 31.04 -26.47
C SER A 597 -23.29 31.99 -26.74
N THR A 598 -23.42 32.51 -27.96
CA THR A 598 -24.56 33.35 -28.38
C THR A 598 -25.67 32.57 -29.08
N ASP A 599 -25.47 31.28 -29.36
CA ASP A 599 -26.51 30.47 -29.98
C ASP A 599 -27.74 30.43 -29.06
N PRO A 600 -28.98 30.47 -29.58
CA PRO A 600 -30.18 30.59 -28.75
C PRO A 600 -30.52 29.30 -28.00
N ILE A 601 -30.03 28.15 -28.48
CA ILE A 601 -30.27 26.83 -27.90
C ILE A 601 -29.00 25.99 -27.97
N MET A 602 -28.79 25.15 -26.97
CA MET A 602 -27.77 24.10 -27.01
C MET A 602 -28.38 22.81 -27.56
N LEU A 603 -27.81 22.27 -28.63
CA LEU A 603 -28.16 20.93 -29.13
C LEU A 603 -27.26 19.88 -28.46
N ARG A 604 -27.78 19.19 -27.44
CA ARG A 604 -27.08 18.09 -26.77
C ARG A 604 -26.93 16.91 -27.72
N GLY A 605 -25.69 16.41 -27.86
CA GLY A 605 -25.43 15.16 -28.55
C GLY A 605 -26.02 13.94 -27.83
N PRO A 606 -26.22 12.83 -28.54
CA PRO A 606 -26.62 11.57 -27.92
C PRO A 606 -25.56 11.12 -26.90
N SER A 607 -25.94 10.24 -25.97
CA SER A 607 -24.97 9.66 -25.03
C SER A 607 -24.24 8.46 -25.65
N PRO A 608 -22.99 8.18 -25.24
CA PRO A 608 -22.32 6.91 -25.53
C PRO A 608 -23.20 5.70 -25.20
N ARG A 609 -23.00 4.58 -25.92
CA ARG A 609 -23.69 3.31 -25.58
C ARG A 609 -23.14 2.78 -24.26
N LYS A 610 -24.03 2.21 -23.43
CA LYS A 610 -23.63 1.48 -22.21
C LYS A 610 -22.56 0.39 -22.45
N LYS A 611 -22.52 -0.21 -23.65
CA LYS A 611 -21.50 -1.19 -24.04
C LYS A 611 -20.68 -0.64 -25.20
N MET A 612 -19.36 -0.71 -25.06
CA MET A 612 -18.43 -0.29 -26.10
C MET A 612 -18.58 -1.16 -27.36
N PRO A 613 -18.73 -0.55 -28.56
CA PRO A 613 -18.72 -1.28 -29.83
C PRO A 613 -17.41 -2.04 -30.05
N ASP A 614 -17.47 -3.21 -30.69
CA ASP A 614 -16.31 -4.09 -30.86
C ASP A 614 -15.20 -3.43 -31.72
N GLU A 615 -15.57 -2.64 -32.73
CA GLU A 615 -14.66 -1.84 -33.56
C GLU A 615 -13.84 -0.79 -32.80
N ASN A 616 -14.34 -0.35 -31.63
CA ASN A 616 -13.65 0.58 -30.74
C ASN A 616 -12.77 -0.13 -29.72
N THR A 617 -12.63 -1.44 -29.82
CA THR A 617 -11.83 -2.24 -28.90
C THR A 617 -10.70 -2.97 -29.63
N ILE A 618 -9.67 -3.36 -28.88
CA ILE A 618 -8.57 -4.17 -29.35
C ILE A 618 -8.27 -5.31 -28.37
N GLY A 619 -8.06 -6.51 -28.90
CA GLY A 619 -7.60 -7.66 -28.13
C GLY A 619 -6.09 -7.69 -28.02
N THR A 620 -5.56 -7.96 -26.83
CA THR A 620 -4.12 -8.11 -26.58
C THR A 620 -3.86 -9.34 -25.74
N ASN A 621 -2.71 -9.98 -25.91
CA ASN A 621 -2.31 -11.13 -25.12
C ASN A 621 -0.89 -10.97 -24.61
N ASP A 622 -0.70 -11.27 -23.33
CA ASP A 622 0.58 -11.19 -22.64
C ASP A 622 0.93 -12.55 -22.09
N ARG A 623 2.17 -12.97 -22.30
CA ARG A 623 2.73 -14.22 -21.79
C ARG A 623 4.00 -13.89 -21.05
N GLY A 624 4.22 -14.51 -19.91
CA GLY A 624 5.45 -14.28 -19.17
C GLY A 624 5.84 -15.47 -18.32
N GLY A 625 7.12 -15.55 -18.00
CA GLY A 625 7.66 -16.54 -17.10
C GLY A 625 8.79 -15.95 -16.28
N PHE A 626 8.92 -16.38 -15.03
CA PHE A 626 10.04 -15.99 -14.18
C PHE A 626 10.66 -17.18 -13.47
N LEU A 627 11.92 -17.01 -13.09
CA LEU A 627 12.67 -17.93 -12.24
C LEU A 627 13.50 -17.10 -11.26
N LEU A 628 13.45 -17.45 -9.98
CA LEU A 628 14.21 -16.83 -8.90
C LEU A 628 14.78 -17.94 -8.02
N THR A 629 16.07 -17.89 -7.75
CA THR A 629 16.72 -18.82 -6.81
C THR A 629 17.08 -18.04 -5.55
N ILE A 630 16.91 -18.63 -4.37
CA ILE A 630 17.35 -18.08 -3.09
C ILE A 630 18.32 -19.08 -2.48
N ILE A 631 19.54 -18.61 -2.19
CA ILE A 631 20.65 -19.42 -1.68
C ILE A 631 21.14 -18.80 -0.38
N ASP A 632 20.99 -19.51 0.73
CA ASP A 632 21.54 -19.16 2.03
C ASP A 632 22.86 -19.91 2.25
N TRP A 633 23.97 -19.17 2.36
CA TRP A 633 25.30 -19.71 2.62
C TRP A 633 25.94 -19.02 3.82
N GLY A 634 25.74 -19.61 5.00
CA GLY A 634 26.20 -19.05 6.26
C GLY A 634 25.55 -17.69 6.53
N LYS A 635 26.36 -16.62 6.54
CA LYS A 635 25.88 -15.23 6.72
C LYS A 635 25.43 -14.56 5.42
N PHE A 636 25.66 -15.18 4.27
CA PHE A 636 25.29 -14.63 2.97
C PHE A 636 23.97 -15.21 2.50
N ARG A 637 23.12 -14.37 1.90
CA ARG A 637 21.99 -14.78 1.06
C ARG A 637 22.16 -14.20 -0.33
N PHE A 638 22.04 -15.05 -1.35
CA PHE A 638 22.07 -14.65 -2.76
C PHE A 638 20.74 -14.98 -3.42
N SER A 639 20.22 -14.03 -4.20
CA SER A 639 18.94 -14.19 -4.87
C SER A 639 18.98 -13.78 -6.36
N PRO A 640 19.60 -14.57 -7.25
CA PRO A 640 19.54 -14.33 -8.69
C PRO A 640 18.17 -14.70 -9.27
N GLY A 641 17.63 -13.86 -10.14
CA GLY A 641 16.38 -14.10 -10.82
C GLY A 641 16.32 -13.48 -12.21
N ILE A 642 15.42 -13.99 -13.03
CA ILE A 642 15.18 -13.52 -14.40
C ILE A 642 13.71 -13.66 -14.74
N ARG A 643 13.22 -12.69 -15.52
CA ARG A 643 11.87 -12.73 -16.10
C ARG A 643 11.93 -12.50 -17.60
N TYR A 644 11.09 -13.23 -18.32
CA TYR A 644 10.80 -13.02 -19.73
C TYR A 644 9.32 -12.71 -19.90
N ASP A 645 8.99 -11.67 -20.66
CA ASP A 645 7.63 -11.31 -21.04
C ASP A 645 7.55 -11.13 -22.57
N GLU A 646 6.42 -11.53 -23.16
CA GLU A 646 6.06 -11.35 -24.57
C GLU A 646 4.62 -10.84 -24.65
N ASN A 647 4.46 -9.65 -25.22
CA ASN A 647 3.17 -9.00 -25.44
C ASN A 647 2.91 -8.85 -26.95
N SER A 648 1.65 -8.97 -27.34
CA SER A 648 1.23 -8.96 -28.74
C SER A 648 1.38 -7.61 -29.47
N ILE A 649 1.55 -6.50 -28.74
CA ILE A 649 1.74 -5.14 -29.29
C ILE A 649 3.22 -4.75 -29.31
N TYR A 650 3.90 -4.76 -28.16
CA TYR A 650 5.24 -4.17 -28.03
C TYR A 650 6.38 -5.19 -28.03
N GLY A 651 6.08 -6.49 -28.15
CA GLY A 651 7.07 -7.54 -28.28
C GLY A 651 7.63 -8.02 -26.95
N ARG A 652 8.94 -8.27 -26.90
CA ARG A 652 9.61 -9.07 -25.86
C ARG A 652 10.44 -8.22 -24.90
N ALA A 653 10.44 -8.58 -23.63
CA ALA A 653 11.28 -8.00 -22.59
C ALA A 653 11.94 -9.08 -21.73
N MET A 654 13.18 -8.83 -21.30
CA MET A 654 13.91 -9.70 -20.39
C MET A 654 14.50 -8.87 -19.26
N ASN A 655 14.26 -9.26 -18.01
CA ASN A 655 14.55 -8.48 -16.82
C ASN A 655 15.32 -9.32 -15.81
N PRO A 656 16.67 -9.23 -15.80
CA PRO A 656 17.48 -9.87 -14.78
C PRO A 656 17.46 -9.09 -13.46
N ARG A 657 17.65 -9.82 -12.36
CA ARG A 657 17.83 -9.28 -11.01
C ARG A 657 18.84 -10.12 -10.25
N ILE A 658 19.66 -9.48 -9.44
CA ILE A 658 20.51 -10.16 -8.48
C ILE A 658 20.53 -9.37 -7.16
N THR A 659 20.56 -10.10 -6.06
CA THR A 659 20.68 -9.51 -4.74
C THR A 659 21.67 -10.31 -3.90
N GLY A 660 22.52 -9.61 -3.17
CA GLY A 660 23.40 -10.16 -2.14
C GLY A 660 23.10 -9.51 -0.80
N ILE A 661 22.84 -10.32 0.23
CA ILE A 661 22.60 -9.87 1.60
C ILE A 661 23.68 -10.49 2.48
N TYR A 662 24.38 -9.66 3.25
CA TYR A 662 25.32 -10.10 4.27
C TYR A 662 24.77 -9.76 5.66
N LYS A 663 24.44 -10.81 6.43
CA LYS A 663 23.92 -10.71 7.80
C LYS A 663 25.09 -10.58 8.77
N ILE A 664 25.39 -9.37 9.21
CA ILE A 664 26.43 -9.12 10.22
C ILE A 664 26.02 -9.77 11.54
N ARG A 665 24.75 -9.56 11.92
CA ARG A 665 24.01 -10.12 13.07
C ARG A 665 22.59 -10.47 12.61
N PRO A 666 21.81 -11.25 13.37
CA PRO A 666 20.43 -11.57 12.99
C PRO A 666 19.57 -10.34 12.66
N GLN A 667 19.80 -9.23 13.34
CA GLN A 667 19.05 -7.97 13.18
C GLN A 667 19.75 -6.93 12.31
N THR A 668 20.99 -7.18 11.84
CA THR A 668 21.80 -6.18 11.14
C THR A 668 22.35 -6.76 9.85
N ALA A 669 22.05 -6.12 8.72
CA ALA A 669 22.47 -6.59 7.41
C ALA A 669 22.89 -5.45 6.48
N VAL A 670 23.78 -5.81 5.56
CA VAL A 670 24.11 -5.01 4.38
C VAL A 670 23.51 -5.73 3.16
N LYS A 671 22.78 -5.01 2.32
CA LYS A 671 22.16 -5.55 1.11
C LYS A 671 22.67 -4.79 -0.10
N LEU A 672 23.04 -5.50 -1.16
CA LEU A 672 23.40 -4.93 -2.45
C LEU A 672 22.49 -5.54 -3.52
N LEU A 673 21.89 -4.68 -4.32
CA LEU A 673 20.88 -5.04 -5.30
C LEU A 673 21.23 -4.48 -6.67
N TYR A 674 21.01 -5.28 -7.70
CA TYR A 674 20.94 -4.83 -9.07
C TYR A 674 19.68 -5.42 -9.72
N GLY A 675 18.93 -4.60 -10.44
CA GLY A 675 17.72 -5.03 -11.12
C GLY A 675 17.44 -4.23 -12.37
N GLU A 676 16.93 -4.91 -13.39
CA GLU A 676 16.34 -4.27 -14.55
C GLU A 676 14.81 -4.42 -14.50
N ALA A 677 14.11 -3.43 -15.03
CA ALA A 677 12.67 -3.42 -15.16
C ALA A 677 12.27 -2.77 -16.48
N PHE A 678 11.03 -3.01 -16.88
CA PHE A 678 10.40 -2.35 -18.02
C PHE A 678 8.97 -1.97 -17.65
N ASN A 679 8.49 -0.87 -18.22
CA ASN A 679 7.08 -0.48 -18.14
C ASN A 679 6.48 -0.50 -19.54
N GLU A 680 5.34 -1.19 -19.71
CA GLU A 680 4.63 -1.19 -20.99
C GLU A 680 4.01 0.17 -21.29
N PRO A 681 3.94 0.61 -22.57
CA PRO A 681 3.21 1.82 -22.91
C PRO A 681 1.73 1.70 -22.49
N PRO A 682 1.17 2.69 -21.76
CA PRO A 682 -0.26 2.69 -21.44
C PRO A 682 -1.11 2.65 -22.71
N PRO A 683 -2.17 1.81 -22.78
CA PRO A 683 -3.10 1.78 -23.92
C PRO A 683 -3.67 3.15 -24.31
N LEU A 684 -3.90 4.03 -23.34
CA LEU A 684 -4.25 5.44 -23.56
C LEU A 684 -3.27 6.15 -24.52
N LEU A 685 -1.96 5.95 -24.38
CA LEU A 685 -0.95 6.58 -25.22
C LEU A 685 -0.76 5.87 -26.57
N LEU A 686 -1.11 4.58 -26.65
CA LEU A 686 -1.07 3.82 -27.91
C LEU A 686 -2.24 4.16 -28.83
N TYR A 687 -3.45 4.28 -28.28
CA TYR A 687 -4.69 4.36 -29.06
C TYR A 687 -5.59 5.54 -28.71
N GLY A 688 -5.55 6.05 -27.47
CA GLY A 688 -6.46 7.05 -26.94
C GLY A 688 -6.28 8.48 -27.47
N GLY A 689 -5.68 8.63 -28.64
CA GLY A 689 -5.53 9.92 -29.31
C GLY A 689 -6.85 10.42 -29.86
N PHE A 690 -7.12 11.70 -29.62
CA PHE A 690 -8.26 12.46 -30.14
C PHE A 690 -7.77 13.88 -30.43
N SER A 691 -8.57 14.73 -31.05
CA SER A 691 -8.09 16.06 -31.46
C SER A 691 -7.49 16.84 -30.27
N GLY A 692 -6.17 17.05 -30.24
CA GLY A 692 -5.45 17.65 -29.10
C GLY A 692 -4.69 16.69 -28.17
N ARG A 693 -4.99 15.38 -28.14
CA ARG A 693 -4.16 14.34 -27.51
C ARG A 693 -3.53 13.43 -28.57
N VAL A 694 -2.21 13.37 -28.58
CA VAL A 694 -1.45 12.53 -29.51
C VAL A 694 -1.42 11.09 -28.99
N SER A 695 -1.57 10.11 -29.88
CA SER A 695 -1.26 8.71 -29.63
C SER A 695 -0.26 8.20 -30.65
N ASP A 696 0.54 7.20 -30.26
CA ASP A 696 1.49 6.54 -31.15
C ASP A 696 1.53 5.04 -30.86
N GLN A 697 1.13 4.24 -31.84
CA GLN A 697 1.13 2.77 -31.73
C GLN A 697 2.54 2.17 -31.77
N ASN A 698 3.56 2.96 -32.13
CA ASN A 698 4.95 2.51 -32.23
C ASN A 698 5.74 2.74 -30.93
N LEU A 699 5.07 3.17 -29.85
CA LEU A 699 5.73 3.35 -28.56
C LEU A 699 6.41 2.06 -28.10
N LYS A 700 7.67 2.21 -27.69
CA LYS A 700 8.47 1.15 -27.08
C LYS A 700 8.32 1.19 -25.56
N PRO A 701 8.47 0.06 -24.86
CA PRO A 701 8.50 0.06 -23.41
C PRO A 701 9.64 0.92 -22.83
N GLU A 702 9.37 1.57 -21.70
CA GLU A 702 10.39 2.21 -20.88
C GLU A 702 11.27 1.15 -20.25
N LYS A 703 12.54 1.46 -20.00
CA LYS A 703 13.48 0.55 -19.34
C LYS A 703 14.16 1.23 -18.17
N GLU A 704 14.34 0.49 -17.09
CA GLU A 704 15.08 0.91 -15.91
C GLU A 704 16.22 -0.07 -15.63
N LYS A 705 17.36 0.48 -15.21
CA LYS A 705 18.45 -0.26 -14.56
C LYS A 705 18.78 0.41 -13.25
N SER A 706 18.64 -0.30 -12.14
CA SER A 706 18.84 0.24 -10.80
C SER A 706 19.90 -0.54 -10.02
N THR A 707 20.68 0.18 -9.21
CA THR A 707 21.58 -0.38 -8.21
C THR A 707 21.29 0.27 -6.87
N GLU A 708 21.25 -0.53 -5.81
CA GLU A 708 20.90 -0.06 -4.47
C GLU A 708 21.76 -0.74 -3.40
N LEU A 709 22.27 0.07 -2.46
CA LEU A 709 22.96 -0.38 -1.25
C LEU A 709 22.08 -0.04 -0.04
N ILE A 710 21.79 -1.04 0.80
CA ILE A 710 20.95 -0.89 1.99
C ILE A 710 21.75 -1.28 3.22
N LEU A 711 21.80 -0.40 4.21
CA LEU A 711 22.32 -0.65 5.55
C LEU A 711 21.13 -0.71 6.52
N MET A 712 20.90 -1.86 7.13
CA MET A 712 19.69 -2.11 7.91
C MET A 712 20.03 -2.63 9.29
N ASN A 713 19.34 -2.11 10.31
CA ASN A 713 19.31 -2.64 11.66
C ASN A 713 17.86 -2.64 12.19
N GLN A 714 17.38 -3.81 12.65
CA GLN A 714 16.01 -4.01 13.14
C GLN A 714 16.03 -4.41 14.61
N GLY A 715 16.38 -3.47 15.49
CA GLY A 715 16.29 -3.65 16.93
C GLY A 715 14.87 -3.35 17.48
N LYS A 716 14.58 -3.85 18.68
CA LYS A 716 13.29 -3.60 19.36
C LYS A 716 13.08 -2.13 19.75
N GLN A 717 14.12 -1.53 20.33
CA GLN A 717 14.10 -0.13 20.75
C GLN A 717 14.45 0.79 19.59
N ILE A 718 15.50 0.47 18.85
CA ILE A 718 15.96 1.28 17.72
C ILE A 718 15.96 0.42 16.47
N SER A 719 15.24 0.87 15.45
CA SER A 719 15.37 0.37 14.10
C SER A 719 15.74 1.49 13.15
N ASN A 720 16.62 1.18 12.21
CA ASN A 720 17.08 2.13 11.22
C ASN A 720 17.42 1.43 9.90
N GLU A 721 17.20 2.15 8.81
CA GLU A 721 17.51 1.70 7.47
C GLU A 721 17.99 2.89 6.67
N ALA A 722 19.17 2.78 6.06
CA ALA A 722 19.69 3.74 5.09
C ALA A 722 19.78 3.04 3.73
N SER A 723 19.15 3.60 2.70
CA SER A 723 19.26 3.14 1.32
C SER A 723 19.91 4.20 0.45
N PHE A 724 20.84 3.78 -0.39
CA PHE A 724 21.51 4.59 -1.40
C PHE A 724 21.22 3.96 -2.75
N TYR A 725 20.58 4.70 -3.65
CA TYR A 725 20.13 4.16 -4.93
C TYR A 725 20.61 5.00 -6.11
N TYR A 726 20.81 4.33 -7.24
CA TYR A 726 21.11 4.93 -8.54
C TYR A 726 20.35 4.18 -9.62
N SER A 727 19.45 4.88 -10.32
CA SER A 727 18.64 4.35 -11.42
C SER A 727 18.90 5.11 -12.72
N ARG A 728 18.97 4.36 -13.83
CA ARG A 728 19.03 4.89 -15.20
C ARG A 728 17.78 4.46 -15.95
N TYR A 729 17.16 5.41 -16.62
CA TYR A 729 15.94 5.20 -17.41
C TYR A 729 16.20 5.49 -18.88
N GLU A 730 15.67 4.63 -19.75
CA GLU A 730 15.73 4.74 -21.20
C GLU A 730 14.33 4.64 -21.80
N ASN A 731 14.16 5.24 -22.99
CA ASN A 731 12.89 5.30 -23.72
C ASN A 731 11.75 5.93 -22.91
N VAL A 732 12.04 6.88 -22.03
CA VAL A 732 11.05 7.54 -21.16
C VAL A 732 9.87 8.01 -22.00
N ILE A 733 8.65 7.64 -21.65
CA ILE A 733 7.46 7.99 -22.42
C ILE A 733 6.85 9.26 -21.81
N LYS A 734 6.81 10.33 -22.59
CA LYS A 734 6.11 11.56 -22.21
C LYS A 734 4.63 11.51 -22.62
N GLU A 735 3.84 12.41 -22.03
CA GLU A 735 2.39 12.55 -22.21
C GLU A 735 1.94 12.84 -23.65
N SER A 736 2.85 13.33 -24.51
CA SER A 736 2.61 13.50 -25.95
C SER A 736 2.82 12.22 -26.77
N ALA A 737 2.74 11.05 -26.11
CA ALA A 737 2.89 9.73 -26.71
C ALA A 737 4.18 9.61 -27.54
N GLN A 738 5.32 9.93 -26.94
CA GLN A 738 6.63 9.79 -27.58
C GLN A 738 7.63 9.16 -26.61
N ASN A 739 8.44 8.21 -27.07
CA ASN A 739 9.66 7.79 -26.38
C ASN A 739 10.69 8.92 -26.45
N ALA A 740 10.79 9.72 -25.40
CA ALA A 740 11.61 10.92 -25.31
C ALA A 740 12.65 10.80 -24.18
N GLY A 741 13.93 10.80 -24.56
CA GLY A 741 15.05 11.03 -23.64
C GLY A 741 15.38 9.88 -22.68
N ARG A 742 16.26 10.21 -21.74
CA ARG A 742 16.82 9.36 -20.68
C ARG A 742 16.82 10.13 -19.37
N ARG A 743 16.61 9.42 -18.27
CA ARG A 743 16.73 9.99 -16.92
C ARG A 743 17.80 9.28 -16.11
N ARG A 744 18.43 10.02 -15.19
CA ARG A 744 19.31 9.49 -14.16
C ARG A 744 18.81 9.98 -12.82
N ILE A 745 18.54 9.07 -11.91
CA ILE A 745 18.04 9.39 -10.59
C ILE A 745 18.98 8.77 -9.57
N TYR A 746 19.41 9.54 -8.58
CA TYR A 746 20.11 9.02 -7.42
C TYR A 746 19.62 9.69 -6.16
N GLY A 747 19.74 8.98 -5.04
CA GLY A 747 19.22 9.50 -3.79
C GLY A 747 19.58 8.66 -2.58
N ILE A 748 19.13 9.16 -1.45
CA ILE A 748 19.28 8.56 -0.13
C ILE A 748 17.90 8.51 0.51
N GLU A 749 17.53 7.37 1.05
CA GLU A 749 16.38 7.23 1.94
C GLU A 749 16.87 6.76 3.31
N TYR A 750 16.49 7.48 4.36
CA TYR A 750 16.80 7.11 5.73
C TYR A 750 15.52 6.97 6.54
N LYS A 751 15.36 5.84 7.20
CA LYS A 751 14.25 5.54 8.10
C LYS A 751 14.84 5.30 9.48
N PHE A 752 14.28 5.94 10.49
CA PHE A 752 14.65 5.74 11.87
C PHE A 752 13.41 5.69 12.73
N ARG A 753 13.38 4.72 13.65
CA ARG A 753 12.35 4.57 14.67
C ARG A 753 13.03 4.29 16.00
N TRP A 754 12.57 4.99 17.03
CA TRP A 754 13.01 4.79 18.40
C TRP A 754 11.81 4.65 19.32
N ASN A 755 11.67 3.48 19.91
CA ASN A 755 10.72 3.19 20.98
C ASN A 755 11.48 3.24 22.30
N PHE A 756 11.09 4.15 23.19
CA PHE A 756 11.71 4.31 24.50
C PHE A 756 10.67 4.32 25.60
N ASN A 757 11.14 4.06 26.83
CA ASN A 757 10.28 3.94 28.00
C ASN A 757 9.42 5.19 28.17
N ASN A 758 8.15 4.96 28.46
CA ASN A 758 7.22 6.05 28.72
C ASN A 758 7.53 6.64 30.10
N PHE A 759 8.02 7.89 30.12
CA PHE A 759 8.32 8.62 31.34
C PHE A 759 7.13 9.44 31.85
N ILE A 760 6.04 9.53 31.06
CA ILE A 760 4.83 10.30 31.37
C ILE A 760 3.86 9.43 32.19
N SER A 761 3.75 8.15 31.84
CA SER A 761 2.91 7.17 32.54
C SER A 761 3.47 5.76 32.40
N ASN A 762 2.94 4.82 33.19
CA ASN A 762 3.28 3.39 33.08
C ASN A 762 2.63 2.71 31.85
N SER A 763 2.26 3.47 30.81
CA SER A 763 1.60 2.95 29.61
C SER A 763 2.60 2.54 28.52
N SER A 764 2.10 2.24 27.31
CA SER A 764 2.90 1.83 26.16
C SER A 764 4.09 2.78 25.88
N PRO A 765 5.21 2.26 25.33
CA PRO A 765 6.37 3.07 24.99
C PRO A 765 6.05 4.27 24.10
N ILE A 766 6.79 5.35 24.29
CA ILE A 766 6.77 6.49 23.37
C ILE A 766 7.51 6.07 22.09
N SER A 767 6.90 6.34 20.94
CA SER A 767 7.47 5.99 19.63
C SER A 767 7.79 7.26 18.85
N PHE A 768 9.08 7.50 18.63
CA PHE A 768 9.58 8.53 17.74
C PHE A 768 9.96 7.91 16.40
N TYR A 769 9.68 8.61 15.31
CA TYR A 769 10.17 8.23 14.00
C TYR A 769 10.62 9.45 13.19
N THR A 770 11.60 9.24 12.35
CA THR A 770 11.99 10.20 11.31
C THR A 770 12.28 9.49 10.02
N TYR A 771 11.83 10.11 8.93
CA TYR A 771 12.08 9.70 7.57
C TYR A 771 12.75 10.87 6.85
N TYR A 772 13.87 10.58 6.19
CA TYR A 772 14.57 11.54 5.36
C TYR A 772 14.70 10.99 3.95
N THR A 773 14.53 11.87 2.97
CA THR A 773 14.73 11.56 1.56
C THR A 773 15.54 12.67 0.93
N TYR A 774 16.63 12.28 0.25
CA TYR A 774 17.31 13.09 -0.74
C TYR A 774 17.13 12.46 -2.11
N THR A 775 16.73 13.26 -3.11
CA THR A 775 16.58 12.78 -4.49
C THR A 775 17.10 13.82 -5.48
N ALA A 776 17.98 13.42 -6.38
CA ALA A 776 18.39 14.18 -7.54
C ALA A 776 17.92 13.45 -8.80
N ALA A 777 16.98 14.07 -9.53
CA ALA A 777 16.46 13.56 -10.78
C ALA A 777 16.97 14.41 -11.94
N LEU A 778 17.72 13.79 -12.84
CA LEU A 778 18.34 14.44 -13.99
C LEU A 778 17.76 13.90 -15.30
N SER A 779 17.63 14.75 -16.31
CA SER A 779 17.07 14.44 -17.63
C SER A 779 17.97 14.99 -18.73
N ASP A 780 18.12 14.26 -19.85
CA ASP A 780 18.84 14.77 -21.04
C ASP A 780 17.94 15.55 -22.01
N ILE A 781 16.65 15.63 -21.68
CA ILE A 781 15.68 16.53 -22.31
C ILE A 781 15.14 17.52 -21.29
N TYR A 782 14.91 18.75 -21.74
CA TYR A 782 14.33 19.83 -20.94
C TYR A 782 13.33 20.63 -21.77
N TYR A 783 12.44 21.35 -21.10
CA TYR A 783 11.50 22.25 -21.77
C TYR A 783 12.09 23.66 -21.81
N ASP A 784 12.32 24.20 -23.02
CA ASP A 784 12.74 25.58 -23.19
C ASP A 784 11.49 26.47 -23.23
N HIS A 785 11.30 27.27 -22.18
CA HIS A 785 10.11 28.12 -22.07
C HIS A 785 10.18 29.39 -22.91
N ASN A 786 11.36 29.83 -23.36
CA ASN A 786 11.46 30.97 -24.25
C ASN A 786 11.00 30.58 -25.66
N LEU A 787 11.29 29.33 -26.05
CA LEU A 787 10.93 28.76 -27.34
C LEU A 787 9.59 28.00 -27.31
N GLY A 788 9.10 27.63 -26.12
CA GLY A 788 7.86 26.86 -25.97
C GLY A 788 7.97 25.42 -26.48
N GLU A 789 9.15 24.80 -26.40
CA GLU A 789 9.40 23.48 -26.98
C GLU A 789 10.38 22.63 -26.16
N TRP A 790 10.33 21.31 -26.34
CA TRP A 790 11.28 20.39 -25.75
C TRP A 790 12.62 20.43 -26.51
N LYS A 791 13.73 20.53 -25.78
CA LYS A 791 15.08 20.51 -26.30
C LYS A 791 15.89 19.36 -25.71
N GLU A 792 16.83 18.85 -26.49
CA GLU A 792 17.89 17.98 -25.99
C GLU A 792 19.04 18.83 -25.44
N GLY A 793 19.66 18.41 -24.33
CA GLY A 793 20.83 19.08 -23.76
C GLY A 793 20.58 19.81 -22.43
N VAL A 794 21.33 20.89 -22.18
CA VAL A 794 21.25 21.70 -20.95
C VAL A 794 20.40 22.93 -21.19
N THR A 795 19.69 23.39 -20.16
CA THR A 795 19.14 24.75 -20.13
C THR A 795 20.26 25.79 -20.34
N PRO A 796 19.98 26.93 -20.97
CA PRO A 796 20.95 28.04 -21.09
C PRO A 796 21.49 28.56 -19.74
N LEU A 797 20.77 28.26 -18.64
CA LEU A 797 21.08 28.66 -17.27
C LEU A 797 21.87 27.59 -16.47
N GLY A 798 22.17 26.43 -17.06
CA GLY A 798 22.94 25.38 -16.38
C GLY A 798 24.43 25.70 -16.30
N ASN A 799 24.94 25.90 -15.07
CA ASN A 799 26.35 26.18 -14.76
C ASN A 799 27.33 25.35 -15.61
N TYR A 800 28.16 26.05 -16.38
CA TYR A 800 29.32 25.48 -17.09
C TYR A 800 30.37 24.99 -16.07
N GLU A 801 30.89 23.78 -16.24
CA GLU A 801 32.11 23.35 -15.56
C GLU A 801 33.32 23.70 -16.43
N PHE A 802 34.27 24.46 -15.87
CA PHE A 802 35.53 24.82 -16.53
C PHE A 802 36.61 23.81 -16.15
N LEU A 803 37.18 23.11 -17.12
CA LEU A 803 38.43 22.37 -16.95
C LEU A 803 39.60 23.24 -17.43
N LEU A 804 40.67 23.31 -16.64
CA LEU A 804 41.95 23.83 -17.09
C LEU A 804 42.63 22.76 -17.95
N GLN A 805 42.52 22.88 -19.27
CA GLN A 805 43.28 22.05 -20.20
C GLN A 805 44.55 22.82 -20.60
N GLY A 806 45.70 22.37 -20.11
CA GLY A 806 47.00 22.90 -20.53
C GLY A 806 47.43 22.23 -21.82
N ASP A 807 47.26 22.91 -22.96
CA ASP A 807 47.80 22.44 -24.22
C ASP A 807 49.35 22.52 -24.21
N LYS A 808 50.01 21.44 -24.62
CA LYS A 808 51.45 21.46 -24.94
C LYS A 808 51.60 22.00 -26.36
N VAL A 809 52.15 23.20 -26.48
CA VAL A 809 52.59 23.73 -27.78
C VAL A 809 54.07 23.41 -27.96
N SER A 810 54.39 22.64 -29.00
CA SER A 810 55.77 22.31 -29.38
C SER A 810 56.34 23.40 -30.30
N GLY A 811 57.40 24.06 -29.88
CA GLY A 811 58.22 24.95 -30.70
C GLY A 811 59.66 24.42 -30.88
N PRO A 812 60.49 25.07 -31.71
CA PRO A 812 61.81 24.56 -32.13
C PRO A 812 62.85 24.42 -31.01
N PHE A 813 62.54 24.83 -29.77
CA PHE A 813 63.45 24.83 -28.62
C PHE A 813 62.86 24.15 -27.36
N GLY A 814 61.89 23.24 -27.54
CA GLY A 814 61.30 22.46 -26.44
C GLY A 814 59.91 22.93 -25.99
N SER A 815 59.17 22.04 -25.33
CA SER A 815 57.78 22.26 -24.92
C SER A 815 57.68 23.14 -23.67
N TYR A 816 57.00 24.28 -23.75
CA TYR A 816 56.71 25.15 -22.60
C TYR A 816 55.19 25.19 -22.33
N HIS A 817 54.81 25.24 -21.05
CA HIS A 817 53.43 25.50 -20.63
C HIS A 817 53.14 27.00 -20.71
N ASN A 818 52.36 27.44 -21.70
CA ASN A 818 51.80 28.79 -21.69
C ASN A 818 50.65 28.84 -20.67
N GLY A 819 50.77 29.70 -19.65
CA GLY A 819 49.79 29.92 -18.59
C GLY A 819 48.52 30.67 -19.02
N LEU A 820 48.06 30.51 -20.26
CA LEU A 820 46.75 30.96 -20.71
C LEU A 820 45.90 29.72 -20.98
N ALA A 821 45.26 29.22 -19.92
CA ALA A 821 44.30 28.14 -20.04
C ALA A 821 43.10 28.64 -20.87
N SER A 822 42.90 28.06 -22.05
CA SER A 822 41.63 28.23 -22.76
C SER A 822 40.55 27.49 -21.98
N MET A 823 39.66 28.25 -21.35
CA MET A 823 38.44 27.74 -20.75
C MET A 823 37.49 27.29 -21.87
N ILE A 824 37.51 26.01 -22.22
CA ILE A 824 36.50 25.43 -23.11
C ILE A 824 35.32 24.96 -22.23
N PRO A 825 34.13 25.56 -22.34
CA PRO A 825 32.96 25.10 -21.60
C PRO A 825 32.55 23.72 -22.12
N ARG A 826 32.58 22.69 -21.28
CA ARG A 826 31.89 21.43 -21.61
C ARG A 826 30.44 21.54 -21.15
N GLN A 827 29.51 21.47 -22.10
CA GLN A 827 28.09 21.39 -21.80
C GLN A 827 27.79 20.11 -21.02
N ARG A 828 27.02 20.21 -19.91
CA ARG A 828 26.48 19.03 -19.23
C ARG A 828 25.60 18.24 -20.24
N LYS A 829 25.51 16.92 -20.09
CA LYS A 829 24.59 16.11 -20.92
C LYS A 829 23.18 16.00 -20.32
N TYR A 830 23.03 16.42 -19.07
CA TYR A 830 21.79 16.29 -18.29
C TYR A 830 21.54 17.58 -17.51
N THR A 831 20.28 17.96 -17.37
CA THR A 831 19.80 19.03 -16.48
C THR A 831 18.97 18.45 -15.34
N ASN A 832 18.74 19.23 -14.29
CA ASN A 832 17.74 18.91 -13.27
C ASN A 832 16.38 18.76 -13.95
N LEU A 833 15.66 17.67 -13.62
CA LEU A 833 14.30 17.48 -14.10
C LEU A 833 13.42 18.61 -13.55
N GLY A 834 13.57 19.04 -12.29
CA GLY A 834 12.67 20.01 -11.66
C GLY A 834 11.38 19.36 -11.14
N ASP A 835 10.47 20.15 -10.55
CA ASP A 835 9.26 19.78 -9.80
C ASP A 835 9.46 18.82 -8.62
N ILE A 836 10.66 18.27 -8.47
CA ILE A 836 11.00 17.29 -7.44
C ILE A 836 11.78 18.03 -6.35
N PRO A 837 11.25 18.09 -5.12
CA PRO A 837 12.00 18.63 -3.99
C PRO A 837 13.21 17.74 -3.67
N PRO A 838 14.43 18.31 -3.66
CA PRO A 838 15.61 17.52 -3.36
C PRO A 838 15.61 16.92 -1.97
N HIS A 839 15.07 17.61 -0.96
CA HIS A 839 15.03 17.15 0.43
C HIS A 839 13.62 17.10 0.99
N LYS A 840 13.30 16.00 1.67
CA LYS A 840 12.07 15.82 2.44
C LYS A 840 12.38 15.21 3.81
N ILE A 841 11.73 15.74 4.84
CA ILE A 841 11.85 15.27 6.22
C ILE A 841 10.44 15.10 6.78
N ASN A 842 10.09 13.87 7.17
CA ASN A 842 8.88 13.59 7.93
C ASN A 842 9.29 13.14 9.33
N ILE A 843 8.81 13.82 10.36
CA ILE A 843 9.08 13.49 11.76
C ILE A 843 7.75 13.30 12.46
N GLY A 844 7.68 12.32 13.35
CA GLY A 844 6.54 12.25 14.24
C GLY A 844 6.85 11.53 15.54
N ILE A 845 5.99 11.82 16.52
CA ILE A 845 6.04 11.23 17.84
C ILE A 845 4.63 10.81 18.25
N ASN A 846 4.53 9.57 18.74
CA ASN A 846 3.33 9.03 19.36
C ASN A 846 3.57 9.02 20.87
N LEU A 847 2.74 9.76 21.60
CA LEU A 847 2.81 9.98 23.03
C LEU A 847 1.58 9.37 23.72
N PRO A 848 1.65 8.13 24.22
CA PRO A 848 0.64 7.57 25.11
C PRO A 848 0.69 8.31 26.45
N ILE A 849 -0.23 9.26 26.68
CA ILE A 849 -0.27 10.02 27.93
C ILE A 849 -0.82 9.13 29.05
N LYS A 850 -1.81 8.30 28.72
CA LYS A 850 -2.38 7.22 29.55
C LYS A 850 -2.73 6.04 28.64
N GLU A 851 -3.11 4.89 29.20
CA GLU A 851 -3.55 3.72 28.43
C GLU A 851 -4.68 4.07 27.43
N ASP A 852 -5.60 4.94 27.84
CA ASP A 852 -6.76 5.33 27.03
C ASP A 852 -6.58 6.63 26.24
N PHE A 853 -5.41 7.28 26.27
CA PHE A 853 -5.23 8.57 25.61
C PHE A 853 -3.86 8.72 24.95
N ILE A 854 -3.86 8.87 23.63
CA ILE A 854 -2.67 9.00 22.78
C ILE A 854 -2.70 10.35 22.07
N ILE A 855 -1.57 11.06 22.11
CA ILE A 855 -1.31 12.25 21.31
C ILE A 855 -0.32 11.88 20.21
N ASN A 856 -0.65 12.19 18.97
CA ASN A 856 0.26 12.09 17.84
C ASN A 856 0.61 13.49 17.35
N LEU A 857 1.91 13.77 17.18
CA LEU A 857 2.40 15.00 16.56
C LEU A 857 3.24 14.63 15.35
N ARG A 858 3.04 15.34 14.24
CA ARG A 858 3.75 15.13 12.98
C ARG A 858 4.19 16.46 12.38
N GLY A 859 5.38 16.47 11.78
CA GLY A 859 5.93 17.60 11.04
C GLY A 859 6.54 17.12 9.74
N ASN A 860 6.12 17.73 8.63
CA ASN A 860 6.50 17.37 7.27
C ASN A 860 7.14 18.59 6.60
N TYR A 861 8.45 18.56 6.40
CA TYR A 861 9.23 19.58 5.70
C TYR A 861 9.55 19.13 4.28
N VAL A 862 9.37 20.04 3.32
CA VAL A 862 9.69 19.84 1.91
C VAL A 862 10.52 21.02 1.43
N SER A 863 11.70 20.74 0.87
CA SER A 863 12.60 21.79 0.41
C SER A 863 12.08 22.50 -0.85
N GLY A 864 12.62 23.70 -1.10
CA GLY A 864 12.37 24.40 -2.35
C GLY A 864 12.86 23.61 -3.56
N ARG A 865 12.28 23.91 -4.72
CA ARG A 865 12.51 23.17 -5.97
C ARG A 865 12.34 24.08 -7.17
N GLU A 866 13.15 23.83 -8.19
CA GLU A 866 12.92 24.39 -9.51
C GLU A 866 11.63 23.78 -10.08
N LEU A 867 10.82 24.56 -10.76
CA LEU A 867 9.64 24.04 -11.44
C LEU A 867 10.05 23.40 -12.76
N TYR A 868 9.62 22.16 -12.94
CA TYR A 868 9.60 21.49 -14.24
C TYR A 868 8.28 21.78 -14.94
N SER A 869 8.21 21.37 -16.20
CA SER A 869 7.03 21.47 -17.05
C SER A 869 6.71 22.88 -17.50
N ARG A 870 6.04 22.93 -18.63
CA ARG A 870 5.40 24.04 -19.33
C ARG A 870 4.77 25.17 -18.49
N ASN A 871 4.65 25.02 -17.18
CA ASN A 871 4.18 25.95 -16.18
C ASN A 871 4.64 27.39 -16.49
N VAL A 872 3.83 28.14 -17.23
CA VAL A 872 4.14 29.53 -17.54
C VAL A 872 3.87 30.33 -16.27
N LEU A 873 4.94 30.73 -15.58
CA LEU A 873 4.87 31.79 -14.60
C LEU A 873 4.84 33.14 -15.34
N SER A 874 3.65 33.58 -15.78
CA SER A 874 3.41 34.92 -16.32
C SER A 874 3.69 35.99 -15.27
N ASN A 875 4.46 37.02 -15.66
CA ASN A 875 4.98 38.09 -14.82
C ASN A 875 4.25 39.44 -15.00
N THR A 876 3.12 39.47 -15.73
CA THR A 876 2.69 40.71 -16.43
C THR A 876 1.35 41.33 -16.05
N ASP A 877 0.50 40.71 -15.22
CA ASP A 877 -0.81 41.31 -14.90
C ASP A 877 -1.09 41.42 -13.38
N PRO A 878 -1.56 42.58 -12.89
CA PRO A 878 -1.90 42.77 -11.49
C PRO A 878 -3.11 41.94 -11.07
N LEU A 879 -3.05 41.37 -9.87
CA LEU A 879 -4.12 40.55 -9.31
C LEU A 879 -5.24 41.44 -8.75
N PRO A 880 -6.52 41.04 -8.85
CA PRO A 880 -7.63 41.78 -8.25
C PRO A 880 -7.74 41.60 -6.71
N ASP A 881 -6.90 40.74 -6.10
CA ASP A 881 -6.88 40.45 -4.66
C ASP A 881 -5.46 40.63 -4.09
N THR A 882 -5.27 41.72 -3.33
CA THR A 882 -3.97 42.19 -2.83
C THR A 882 -3.35 41.28 -1.75
N ASP A 883 -4.17 40.56 -0.99
CA ASP A 883 -3.68 39.69 0.09
C ASP A 883 -3.11 38.38 -0.49
N THR A 884 -3.80 37.81 -1.47
CA THR A 884 -3.34 36.60 -2.16
C THR A 884 -2.09 36.87 -3.01
N GLU A 885 -1.97 38.06 -3.61
CA GLU A 885 -0.78 38.50 -4.35
C GLU A 885 0.49 38.55 -3.49
N THR A 886 0.37 39.10 -2.28
CA THR A 886 1.52 39.27 -1.37
C THR A 886 2.07 37.92 -0.90
N VAL A 887 1.20 36.95 -0.65
CA VAL A 887 1.59 35.60 -0.21
C VAL A 887 2.21 34.80 -1.36
N LEU A 888 1.64 34.87 -2.56
CA LEU A 888 2.15 34.14 -3.73
C LEU A 888 3.52 34.62 -4.19
N ARG A 889 3.77 35.94 -4.18
CA ARG A 889 5.10 36.51 -4.47
C ARG A 889 6.20 36.01 -3.50
N ARG A 890 5.84 35.54 -2.30
CA ARG A 890 6.78 34.92 -1.34
C ARG A 890 7.01 33.42 -1.62
N ILE A 891 6.02 32.74 -2.20
CA ILE A 891 6.05 31.28 -2.40
C ILE A 891 6.60 30.91 -3.78
N VAL A 892 6.37 31.77 -4.77
CA VAL A 892 6.84 31.59 -6.14
C VAL A 892 7.85 32.70 -6.43
N GLN A 893 9.13 32.33 -6.54
CA GLN A 893 10.16 33.26 -7.00
C GLN A 893 10.07 33.33 -8.53
N HIS A 894 9.23 34.24 -9.04
CA HIS A 894 8.90 34.35 -10.46
C HIS A 894 10.11 34.55 -11.38
N GLU A 895 11.13 35.28 -10.92
CA GLU A 895 12.36 35.51 -11.68
C GLU A 895 13.22 34.24 -11.81
N ASP A 896 13.18 33.35 -10.82
CA ASP A 896 14.02 32.14 -10.72
C ASP A 896 13.27 30.83 -11.06
N ARG A 897 11.95 30.87 -11.29
CA ARG A 897 11.07 29.70 -11.44
C ARG A 897 11.25 28.64 -10.35
N LYS A 898 11.34 29.11 -9.10
CA LYS A 898 11.47 28.24 -7.93
C LYS A 898 10.23 28.33 -7.03
N LEU A 899 9.80 27.17 -6.55
CA LEU A 899 8.90 27.09 -5.40
C LEU A 899 9.70 27.13 -4.11
N SER A 900 9.24 27.96 -3.18
CA SER A 900 9.77 28.06 -1.82
C SER A 900 9.56 26.75 -1.04
N PRO A 901 10.44 26.43 -0.07
CA PRO A 901 10.20 25.33 0.87
C PRO A 901 8.96 25.59 1.72
N TYR A 902 8.39 24.53 2.29
CA TYR A 902 7.31 24.63 3.27
C TYR A 902 7.47 23.60 4.39
N ILE A 903 6.78 23.86 5.50
CA ILE A 903 6.64 22.91 6.61
C ILE A 903 5.19 22.88 7.09
N VAL A 904 4.63 21.69 7.23
CA VAL A 904 3.26 21.48 7.71
C VAL A 904 3.31 20.62 8.96
N PHE A 905 2.49 20.97 9.95
CA PHE A 905 2.35 20.23 11.19
C PHE A 905 0.94 19.67 11.31
N ASP A 906 0.83 18.40 11.68
CA ASP A 906 -0.43 17.73 11.96
C ASP A 906 -0.44 17.20 13.40
N THR A 907 -1.62 17.13 14.00
CA THR A 907 -1.81 16.55 15.34
C THR A 907 -3.04 15.67 15.39
N GLY A 908 -2.96 14.61 16.19
CA GLY A 908 -4.06 13.69 16.44
C GLY A 908 -4.22 13.40 17.92
N PHE A 909 -5.46 13.33 18.38
CA PHE A 909 -5.85 12.99 19.74
C PHE A 909 -6.74 11.77 19.69
N THR A 910 -6.25 10.63 20.19
CA THR A 910 -6.97 9.36 20.17
C THR A 910 -7.34 8.94 21.58
N PHE A 911 -8.64 8.74 21.82
CA PHE A 911 -9.21 8.28 23.07
C PHE A 911 -9.71 6.85 22.89
N ASN A 912 -9.20 5.89 23.66
CA ASN A 912 -9.63 4.50 23.60
C ASN A 912 -10.78 4.24 24.57
N PHE A 913 -11.78 3.47 24.12
CA PHE A 913 -12.86 2.98 24.96
C PHE A 913 -12.64 1.48 25.22
N LYS A 914 -11.55 1.15 25.93
CA LYS A 914 -11.11 -0.24 26.14
C LYS A 914 -11.00 -1.00 24.80
N GLU A 915 -11.47 -2.25 24.76
CA GLU A 915 -11.48 -3.10 23.57
C GLU A 915 -12.61 -2.78 22.57
N TYR A 916 -13.58 -1.94 22.95
CA TYR A 916 -14.77 -1.65 22.14
C TYR A 916 -14.53 -0.65 21.01
N GLY A 917 -13.41 0.08 21.02
CA GLY A 917 -13.15 1.08 19.99
C GLY A 917 -12.30 2.26 20.44
N TYR A 918 -12.27 3.28 19.60
CA TYR A 918 -11.58 4.54 19.88
C TYR A 918 -12.19 5.70 19.10
N PHE A 919 -12.06 6.90 19.66
CA PHE A 919 -12.38 8.15 19.02
C PHE A 919 -11.08 8.89 18.69
N THR A 920 -11.00 9.52 17.52
CA THR A 920 -9.85 10.34 17.11
C THR A 920 -10.32 11.71 16.63
N LEU A 921 -9.73 12.77 17.19
CA LEU A 921 -9.77 14.11 16.63
C LEU A 921 -8.42 14.40 15.97
N LYS A 922 -8.45 14.70 14.67
CA LYS A 922 -7.28 15.05 13.87
C LYS A 922 -7.38 16.49 13.40
N ILE A 923 -6.27 17.21 13.52
CA ILE A 923 -6.09 18.56 12.99
C ILE A 923 -4.94 18.49 12.00
N LEU A 924 -5.27 18.64 10.72
CA LEU A 924 -4.30 18.72 9.63
C LEU A 924 -3.92 20.18 9.40
N ASN A 925 -2.66 20.42 9.05
CA ASN A 925 -2.13 21.76 8.82
C ASN A 925 -2.45 22.71 9.99
N LEU A 926 -2.00 22.32 11.18
CA LEU A 926 -2.27 22.95 12.48
C LEU A 926 -2.05 24.47 12.50
N PHE A 927 -1.07 24.97 11.74
CA PHE A 927 -0.77 26.40 11.68
C PHE A 927 -1.43 27.13 10.51
N ASN A 928 -2.21 26.44 9.67
CA ASN A 928 -2.84 26.97 8.46
C ASN A 928 -1.81 27.53 7.47
N GLU A 929 -0.71 26.79 7.26
CA GLU A 929 0.31 27.12 6.28
C GLU A 929 -0.31 27.10 4.88
N TYR A 930 -0.07 28.14 4.09
CA TYR A 930 -0.48 28.19 2.69
C TYR A 930 0.69 27.73 1.81
N TYR A 931 0.51 26.64 1.09
CA TYR A 931 1.53 26.06 0.22
C TYR A 931 0.91 25.50 -1.06
N VAL A 932 1.74 25.34 -2.09
CA VAL A 932 1.32 24.89 -3.42
C VAL A 932 2.20 23.74 -3.91
N HIS A 933 1.60 22.85 -4.70
CA HIS A 933 2.31 21.79 -5.41
C HIS A 933 2.38 22.10 -6.91
N PRO A 934 3.41 21.60 -7.62
CA PRO A 934 3.48 21.73 -9.07
C PRO A 934 2.40 20.88 -9.76
N GLY A 935 1.79 21.44 -10.80
CA GLY A 935 0.84 20.74 -11.68
C GLY A 935 1.43 19.50 -12.36
N VAL A 936 0.60 18.49 -12.63
CA VAL A 936 1.07 17.15 -13.04
C VAL A 936 1.26 16.95 -14.55
N GLY A 937 0.71 17.78 -15.44
CA GLY A 937 0.70 17.52 -16.88
C GLY A 937 1.20 18.68 -17.76
N ASN A 938 0.56 18.82 -18.93
CA ASN A 938 0.78 19.94 -19.87
C ASN A 938 0.13 21.19 -19.31
N ALA A 939 0.68 21.67 -18.20
CA ALA A 939 0.23 22.85 -17.52
C ALA A 939 0.69 24.10 -18.30
N ASN A 940 -0.05 24.37 -19.37
CA ASN A 940 -0.03 25.64 -20.08
C ASN A 940 -1.12 26.58 -19.53
N GLY A 941 -1.82 26.19 -18.46
CA GLY A 941 -2.70 27.08 -17.70
C GLY A 941 -1.87 28.08 -16.93
N GLY A 942 -2.05 29.38 -17.18
CA GLY A 942 -1.23 30.43 -16.60
C GLY A 942 -1.08 30.34 -15.08
N THR A 943 -0.01 30.93 -14.56
CA THR A 943 0.34 30.99 -13.13
C THR A 943 -0.80 31.32 -12.19
N TYR A 944 -1.77 32.06 -12.70
CA TYR A 944 -2.96 32.45 -11.99
C TYR A 944 -4.05 32.75 -13.02
N TYR A 945 -5.28 32.58 -12.56
CA TYR A 945 -6.55 32.49 -13.27
C TYR A 945 -7.05 33.71 -14.08
N TYR A 946 -6.13 34.47 -14.66
CA TYR A 946 -6.42 35.73 -15.35
C TYR A 946 -5.80 35.82 -16.74
N ASN A 947 -4.86 34.93 -17.11
CA ASN A 947 -4.27 34.88 -18.44
C ASN A 947 -4.65 33.61 -19.21
N ARG A 948 -4.74 33.78 -20.55
CA ARG A 948 -5.14 32.74 -21.50
C ARG A 948 -4.28 31.48 -21.31
N SER A 949 -4.95 30.35 -21.09
CA SER A 949 -4.30 29.04 -21.00
C SER A 949 -4.06 28.48 -22.40
N GLY A 950 -2.88 27.90 -22.61
CA GLY A 950 -2.58 27.08 -23.80
C GLY A 950 -2.84 25.59 -23.57
N GLY A 951 -3.58 25.21 -22.52
CA GLY A 951 -3.73 23.82 -22.07
C GLY A 951 -4.63 23.65 -20.84
N TYR A 952 -4.77 22.39 -20.40
CA TYR A 952 -5.92 21.93 -19.60
C TYR A 952 -5.65 21.74 -18.11
N ASP A 953 -4.39 21.64 -17.70
CA ASP A 953 -3.99 21.38 -16.32
C ASP A 953 -3.52 22.65 -15.60
N SER A 954 -3.85 22.79 -14.32
CA SER A 954 -3.31 23.84 -13.45
C SER A 954 -1.78 23.76 -13.31
N SER A 955 -1.06 24.89 -13.43
CA SER A 955 0.40 24.94 -13.23
C SER A 955 0.83 24.83 -11.77
N LEU A 956 0.03 25.39 -10.86
CA LEU A 956 0.24 25.35 -9.43
C LEU A 956 -1.07 24.96 -8.77
N LEU A 957 -1.00 24.05 -7.80
CA LEU A 957 -2.14 23.47 -7.12
C LEU A 957 -2.09 23.84 -5.64
N PRO A 958 -2.93 24.79 -5.18
CA PRO A 958 -3.08 25.09 -3.77
C PRO A 958 -3.45 23.83 -3.00
N GLN A 959 -2.76 23.58 -1.90
CA GLN A 959 -3.06 22.43 -1.04
C GLN A 959 -4.05 22.84 0.08
N PRO A 960 -4.72 21.87 0.74
CA PRO A 960 -5.69 22.16 1.78
C PRO A 960 -5.10 22.99 2.93
N GLY A 961 -5.92 23.91 3.44
CA GLY A 961 -5.61 24.69 4.63
C GLY A 961 -5.81 23.85 5.89
N ARG A 962 -5.88 24.52 7.03
CA ARG A 962 -6.19 23.86 8.30
C ARG A 962 -7.51 23.11 8.20
N SER A 963 -7.48 21.82 8.54
CA SER A 963 -8.62 20.93 8.42
C SER A 963 -8.83 20.12 9.69
N TYR A 964 -10.08 19.83 10.00
CA TYR A 964 -10.48 19.09 11.20
C TYR A 964 -11.22 17.83 10.80
N MET A 965 -10.91 16.73 11.46
CA MET A 965 -11.57 15.45 11.22
C MET A 965 -11.84 14.74 12.54
N PHE A 966 -13.09 14.33 12.69
CA PHE A 966 -13.57 13.48 13.77
C PHE A 966 -13.73 12.08 13.22
N ASN A 967 -13.23 11.07 13.94
CA ASN A 967 -13.40 9.67 13.59
C ASN A 967 -13.81 8.88 14.84
N LEU A 968 -14.92 8.14 14.76
CA LEU A 968 -15.34 7.18 15.77
C LEU A 968 -15.21 5.78 15.19
N THR A 969 -14.35 4.97 15.77
CA THR A 969 -14.16 3.56 15.40
C THR A 969 -14.69 2.66 16.50
N LEU A 970 -15.56 1.71 16.15
CA LEU A 970 -16.10 0.67 17.02
C LEU A 970 -15.56 -0.70 16.60
N THR A 971 -15.23 -1.55 17.56
CA THR A 971 -14.77 -2.93 17.36
C THR A 971 -15.75 -3.87 18.07
N PHE A 972 -16.11 -4.96 17.42
CA PHE A 972 -17.12 -5.92 17.90
C PHE A 972 -16.77 -7.37 17.55
#